data_AF-A0A2H9SWC1-F1
#
_entry.id   AF-A0A2H9SWC1-F1
#
_cell.length_a   1.000
_cell.length_b   1.000
_cell.length_c   1.000
_cell.angle_alpha   90.00
_cell.angle_beta   90.00
_cell.angle_gamma   90.00
#
_symmetry.space_group_name_H-M   'P 1'
#
loop_
_entity.id
_entity.type
_entity.pdbx_description
1 polymer ?
#
loop_
_entity_poly.entity_id
_entity_poly.type
_entity_poly.pdbx_seq_one_letter_code
_entity_poly.pdbx_strand_id
1 'polypeptide(L)'
;MPLGRKLSTILKIALCLCCFSLQSENISQSVFLSRFEQICADNRLTTAEKTASLAKYATEQGISFECVPTYDQPVLQYCLEGTWSLLDVRQHAFYLQLDNRQLAAFDEIDDDPFLVLRTKVGACDSPFDFMQAQANLANFKIVELGKWSSFSENLYTHSTETLLEESTKKPDPAVTVLHVQSDLTHPSTVFHLSQSDEGCELIWWQIASDKNFTLITPNFNQIQPATGFIEIDPLSETFFNPNQNYYIRLKSFRDETWSSWSSPLAFNVQKPAAVQSVAFDKIDEARYVISWKSDEVATTFWVFGSNALDFVPPLYQVHSDYDLPAYECLQTTRPQIEIDGKFAYYRIIPEKNGRYGVPSEIIRVYDEGLFHTRTLLQSNGETISRQIFPRLLEEYPQEKQPKFVKHSHISSEVWEAVTPYLLPDNHPTRRALDRIFSKKRVLKGEASLAKAGFTWTKTGSYSPIFPTRHKKIKGFYIKLYLDPQDRVDWKNWVARAKGAQSIAQAIMDNGYQDLFKVPKKYIYPLPAKPAPSSSSGNHRKNFVLLSEDMRIVKRNLNKEMYRYRMTPIHLNAIYKIVSDLGLVDSLFIHNLPWAKDGKLAFVDTEKHHMWPVAFQRYLKYLSPGMQQHWRLLITHQGPNF
;
A
#
# COMPACT_ATOMS: atom_id res chain seq x y z
N MET A 1 -12.14 -55.17 7.76
CA MET A 1 -11.85 -53.99 6.91
C MET A 1 -13.11 -53.13 6.81
N PRO A 2 -13.12 -51.79 6.66
CA PRO A 2 -12.26 -50.71 7.14
C PRO A 2 -13.09 -49.62 7.88
N LEU A 3 -13.11 -49.58 9.21
CA LEU A 3 -13.66 -48.44 9.99
C LEU A 3 -12.58 -47.65 10.75
N GLY A 4 -11.43 -48.27 11.05
CA GLY A 4 -10.37 -47.67 11.87
C GLY A 4 -9.56 -46.54 11.20
N ARG A 5 -9.50 -46.48 9.86
CA ARG A 5 -8.75 -45.41 9.15
C ARG A 5 -9.50 -44.07 9.08
N LYS A 6 -10.84 -44.08 9.11
CA LYS A 6 -11.64 -42.83 9.09
C LYS A 6 -11.65 -42.10 10.44
N LEU A 7 -11.67 -42.84 11.55
CA LEU A 7 -11.61 -42.25 12.90
C LEU A 7 -10.23 -41.63 13.21
N SER A 8 -9.13 -42.24 12.76
CA SER A 8 -7.78 -41.67 12.92
C SER A 8 -7.62 -40.32 12.21
N THR A 9 -8.25 -40.16 11.04
CA THR A 9 -8.20 -38.91 10.26
C THR A 9 -9.05 -37.81 10.90
N ILE A 10 -10.25 -38.16 11.40
CA ILE A 10 -11.13 -37.21 12.10
C ILE A 10 -10.54 -36.79 13.45
N LEU A 11 -9.88 -37.68 14.18
CA LEU A 11 -9.23 -37.36 15.46
C LEU A 11 -7.98 -36.48 15.26
N LYS A 12 -7.23 -36.66 14.17
CA LYS A 12 -6.11 -35.77 13.80
C LYS A 12 -6.56 -34.38 13.36
N ILE A 13 -7.68 -34.28 12.65
CA ILE A 13 -8.30 -32.99 12.28
C ILE A 13 -8.89 -32.29 13.52
N ALA A 14 -9.49 -33.04 14.45
CA ALA A 14 -10.00 -32.50 15.71
C ALA A 14 -8.88 -32.07 16.68
N LEU A 15 -7.75 -32.79 16.74
CA LEU A 15 -6.58 -32.35 17.50
C LEU A 15 -5.92 -31.11 16.88
N CYS A 16 -5.84 -31.02 15.54
CA CYS A 16 -5.32 -29.81 14.87
C CYS A 16 -6.21 -28.58 15.11
N LEU A 17 -7.53 -28.74 15.23
CA LEU A 17 -8.44 -27.62 15.49
C LEU A 17 -8.49 -27.20 16.97
N CYS A 18 -8.13 -28.08 17.91
CA CYS A 18 -8.12 -27.77 19.34
C CYS A 18 -6.77 -27.23 19.87
N CYS A 19 -5.68 -27.28 19.09
CA CYS A 19 -4.36 -26.76 19.49
C CYS A 19 -4.12 -25.27 19.19
N PHE A 20 -5.03 -24.56 18.51
CA PHE A 20 -4.81 -23.17 18.08
C PHE A 20 -5.19 -22.06 19.10
N SER A 21 -5.20 -22.38 20.40
CA SER A 21 -5.42 -21.38 21.47
C SER A 21 -4.26 -21.25 22.47
N LEU A 22 -3.12 -21.88 22.19
CA LEU A 22 -1.90 -21.55 22.92
C LEU A 22 -1.37 -20.24 22.34
N GLN A 23 -1.20 -19.24 23.20
CA GLN A 23 -0.53 -17.99 22.88
C GLN A 23 0.92 -18.33 22.48
N SER A 24 1.15 -18.66 21.22
CA SER A 24 2.50 -18.73 20.66
C SER A 24 3.11 -17.35 20.83
N GLU A 25 4.24 -17.25 21.51
CA GLU A 25 5.04 -16.04 21.53
C GLU A 25 5.27 -15.63 20.07
N ASN A 26 4.82 -14.42 19.69
CA ASN A 26 4.95 -13.95 18.32
C ASN A 26 6.44 -13.88 18.00
N ILE A 27 6.91 -14.76 17.12
CA ILE A 27 8.28 -14.72 16.63
C ILE A 27 8.49 -13.41 15.90
N SER A 28 9.52 -12.69 16.32
CA SER A 28 9.92 -11.46 15.66
C SER A 28 10.29 -11.70 14.20
N GLN A 29 9.96 -10.73 13.34
CA GLN A 29 10.32 -10.74 11.93
C GLN A 29 11.81 -11.02 11.72
N SER A 30 12.68 -10.47 12.55
CA SER A 30 14.14 -10.65 12.49
C SER A 30 14.60 -12.09 12.70
N VAL A 31 13.98 -12.83 13.63
CA VAL A 31 14.32 -14.24 13.87
C VAL A 31 13.91 -15.08 12.67
N PHE A 32 12.73 -14.81 12.09
CA PHE A 32 12.27 -15.53 10.92
C PHE A 32 13.16 -15.26 9.68
N LEU A 33 13.59 -14.01 9.49
CA LEU A 33 14.51 -13.65 8.42
C LEU A 33 15.90 -14.27 8.58
N SER A 34 16.43 -14.33 9.80
CA SER A 34 17.68 -15.06 10.06
C SER A 34 17.57 -16.53 9.64
N ARG A 35 16.42 -17.17 9.90
CA ARG A 35 16.17 -18.54 9.46
C ARG A 35 16.03 -18.66 7.93
N PHE A 36 15.38 -17.69 7.28
CA PHE A 36 15.32 -17.59 5.82
C PHE A 36 16.72 -17.53 5.20
N GLU A 37 17.60 -16.66 5.73
CA GLU A 37 18.99 -16.52 5.27
C GLU A 37 19.77 -17.83 5.42
N GLN A 38 19.66 -18.50 6.57
CA GLN A 38 20.30 -19.81 6.80
C GLN A 38 19.85 -20.86 5.77
N ILE A 39 18.55 -20.94 5.49
CA ILE A 39 18.00 -21.89 4.52
C ILE A 39 18.45 -21.54 3.09
N CYS A 40 18.49 -20.25 2.74
CA CYS A 40 18.96 -19.82 1.43
C CYS A 40 20.45 -20.12 1.21
N ALA A 41 21.27 -19.99 2.24
CA ALA A 41 22.70 -20.27 2.20
C ALA A 41 23.06 -21.78 2.15
N ASP A 42 22.12 -22.69 2.42
CA ASP A 42 22.39 -24.12 2.37
C ASP A 42 22.41 -24.63 0.91
N ASN A 43 23.61 -24.73 0.34
CA ASN A 43 23.84 -25.19 -1.03
C ASN A 43 23.51 -26.68 -1.25
N ARG A 44 23.24 -27.45 -0.19
CA ARG A 44 22.83 -28.86 -0.30
C ARG A 44 21.36 -29.02 -0.66
N LEU A 45 20.55 -27.99 -0.41
CA LEU A 45 19.11 -27.99 -0.65
C LEU A 45 18.80 -27.42 -2.03
N THR A 46 17.95 -28.12 -2.78
CA THR A 46 17.30 -27.57 -3.98
C THR A 46 16.34 -26.43 -3.59
N THR A 47 15.97 -25.57 -4.54
CA THR A 47 14.97 -24.50 -4.31
C THR A 47 13.66 -25.03 -3.73
N ALA A 48 13.19 -26.19 -4.20
CA ALA A 48 11.97 -26.82 -3.69
C ALA A 48 12.14 -27.28 -2.23
N GLU A 49 13.28 -27.88 -1.87
CA GLU A 49 13.59 -28.29 -0.51
C GLU A 49 13.76 -27.10 0.45
N LYS A 50 14.41 -26.02 0.00
CA LYS A 50 14.53 -24.77 0.74
C LYS A 50 13.15 -24.18 1.04
N THR A 51 12.28 -24.11 0.02
CA THR A 51 10.90 -23.62 0.14
C THR A 51 10.10 -24.47 1.13
N ALA A 52 10.20 -25.80 1.03
CA ALA A 52 9.54 -26.73 1.94
C ALA A 52 10.07 -26.62 3.38
N SER A 53 11.38 -26.44 3.56
CA SER A 53 12.01 -26.25 4.88
C SER A 53 11.55 -24.98 5.57
N LEU A 54 11.44 -23.88 4.83
CA LEU A 54 10.94 -22.61 5.39
C LEU A 54 9.45 -22.68 5.71
N ALA A 55 8.64 -23.32 4.85
CA ALA A 55 7.22 -23.58 5.12
C ALA A 55 7.02 -24.48 6.36
N LYS A 56 7.84 -25.53 6.51
CA LYS A 56 7.83 -26.40 7.69
C LYS A 56 8.13 -25.59 8.96
N TYR A 57 9.19 -24.77 8.92
CA TYR A 57 9.53 -23.88 10.04
C TYR A 57 8.37 -22.93 10.36
N ALA A 58 7.74 -22.30 9.37
CA ALA A 58 6.57 -21.45 9.59
C ALA A 58 5.42 -22.20 10.30
N THR A 59 5.10 -23.43 9.88
CA THR A 59 4.10 -24.27 10.54
C THR A 59 4.45 -24.57 12.00
N GLU A 60 5.70 -24.95 12.28
CA GLU A 60 6.20 -25.21 13.65
C GLU A 60 6.06 -23.98 14.56
N GLN A 61 6.16 -22.79 13.97
CA GLN A 61 6.07 -21.51 14.64
C GLN A 61 4.65 -20.90 14.65
N GLY A 62 3.64 -21.60 14.11
CA GLY A 62 2.27 -21.08 14.02
C GLY A 62 2.09 -19.92 13.05
N ILE A 63 3.06 -19.69 12.14
CA ILE A 63 3.04 -18.62 11.16
C ILE A 63 2.23 -19.08 9.94
N SER A 64 1.17 -18.35 9.61
CA SER A 64 0.40 -18.59 8.38
C SER A 64 1.23 -18.23 7.16
N PHE A 65 1.17 -19.05 6.11
CA PHE A 65 1.82 -18.75 4.83
C PHE A 65 0.89 -19.10 3.65
N GLU A 66 1.14 -18.51 2.48
CA GLU A 66 0.43 -18.84 1.24
C GLU A 66 1.35 -18.70 0.02
N CYS A 67 1.06 -19.49 -1.02
CA CYS A 67 1.78 -19.42 -2.29
C CYS A 67 1.30 -18.23 -3.12
N VAL A 68 2.24 -17.58 -3.79
CA VAL A 68 1.95 -16.44 -4.66
C VAL A 68 1.97 -16.86 -6.14
N PRO A 69 1.19 -16.21 -7.01
CA PRO A 69 1.14 -16.54 -8.43
C PRO A 69 2.50 -16.34 -9.12
N THR A 70 3.13 -17.44 -9.55
CA THR A 70 4.35 -17.45 -10.36
C THR A 70 4.23 -18.36 -11.59
N TYR A 71 5.05 -18.12 -12.62
CA TYR A 71 5.15 -18.99 -13.80
C TYR A 71 5.94 -20.28 -13.49
N ASP A 72 7.01 -20.14 -12.70
CA ASP A 72 7.93 -21.24 -12.38
C ASP A 72 7.67 -21.85 -10.99
N GLN A 73 8.72 -21.98 -10.19
CA GLN A 73 8.70 -22.52 -8.83
C GLN A 73 7.80 -21.69 -7.90
N PRO A 74 7.18 -22.34 -6.89
CA PRO A 74 6.33 -21.65 -5.93
C PRO A 74 7.16 -20.65 -5.10
N VAL A 75 6.66 -19.43 -5.00
CA VAL A 75 7.16 -18.43 -4.05
C VAL A 75 6.13 -18.29 -2.93
N LEU A 76 6.57 -18.15 -1.69
CA LEU A 76 5.69 -18.08 -0.52
C LEU A 76 5.74 -16.70 0.12
N GLN A 77 4.59 -16.25 0.62
CA GLN A 77 4.51 -15.14 1.57
C GLN A 77 4.04 -15.63 2.93
N TYR A 78 4.50 -14.96 3.98
CA TYR A 78 4.33 -15.35 5.38
C TYR A 78 3.67 -14.22 6.17
N CYS A 79 2.78 -14.55 7.10
CA CYS A 79 2.09 -13.58 7.96
C CYS A 79 2.91 -13.34 9.25
N LEU A 80 3.95 -12.52 9.13
CA LEU A 80 4.85 -12.14 10.23
C LEU A 80 4.25 -10.94 10.99
N GLU A 81 4.11 -11.06 12.32
CA GLU A 81 3.59 -9.99 13.17
C GLU A 81 2.24 -9.39 12.70
N GLY A 82 1.39 -10.20 12.06
CA GLY A 82 0.08 -9.78 11.51
C GLY A 82 0.11 -9.15 10.11
N THR A 83 1.29 -9.05 9.50
CA THR A 83 1.51 -8.48 8.17
C THR A 83 2.05 -9.55 7.21
N TRP A 84 1.57 -9.54 5.97
CA TRP A 84 2.06 -10.48 4.96
C TRP A 84 3.40 -9.98 4.41
N SER A 85 4.36 -10.88 4.23
CA SER A 85 5.72 -10.58 3.78
C SER A 85 6.16 -11.63 2.75
N LEU A 86 6.54 -11.20 1.55
CA LEU A 86 7.00 -12.09 0.48
C LEU A 86 8.48 -12.43 0.67
N LEU A 87 8.80 -13.73 0.72
CA LEU A 87 10.18 -14.22 0.80
C LEU A 87 10.45 -15.15 -0.39
N ASP A 88 11.32 -14.71 -1.30
CA ASP A 88 11.69 -15.45 -2.51
C ASP A 88 12.96 -16.27 -2.28
N VAL A 89 12.77 -17.51 -1.82
CA VAL A 89 13.84 -18.48 -1.55
C VAL A 89 14.61 -18.86 -2.83
N ARG A 90 13.98 -18.79 -4.01
CA ARG A 90 14.64 -19.09 -5.28
C ARG A 90 15.69 -18.04 -5.61
N GLN A 91 15.37 -16.77 -5.34
CA GLN A 91 16.22 -15.63 -5.65
C GLN A 91 17.03 -15.14 -4.45
N HIS A 92 16.97 -15.83 -3.30
CA HIS A 92 17.58 -15.37 -2.05
C HIS A 92 17.22 -13.90 -1.74
N ALA A 93 15.95 -13.55 -1.95
CA ALA A 93 15.51 -12.17 -1.89
C ALA A 93 14.26 -12.00 -1.03
N PHE A 94 14.17 -10.84 -0.38
CA PHE A 94 12.94 -10.31 0.18
C PHE A 94 12.84 -8.85 -0.22
N TYR A 95 11.62 -8.33 -0.26
CA TYR A 95 11.34 -7.01 -0.82
C TYR A 95 10.91 -6.06 0.29
N LEU A 96 11.38 -4.82 0.25
CA LEU A 96 10.94 -3.77 1.18
C LEU A 96 10.00 -2.80 0.50
N GLN A 97 8.96 -2.37 1.21
CA GLN A 97 8.15 -1.23 0.82
C GLN A 97 9.00 0.04 0.70
N LEU A 98 8.46 1.09 0.07
CA LEU A 98 9.15 2.38 -0.10
C LEU A 98 9.43 3.11 1.23
N ASP A 99 8.88 2.66 2.36
CA ASP A 99 9.31 3.15 3.68
C ASP A 99 10.65 2.56 4.16
N ASN A 100 11.17 1.57 3.41
CA ASN A 100 12.40 0.82 3.69
C ASN A 100 12.44 0.19 5.09
N ARG A 101 11.27 -0.10 5.68
CA ARG A 101 11.12 -0.66 7.03
C ARG A 101 10.28 -1.92 7.02
N GLN A 102 9.21 -1.92 6.25
CA GLN A 102 8.27 -3.04 6.17
C GLN A 102 8.63 -3.94 4.99
N LEU A 103 8.56 -5.24 5.21
CA LEU A 103 8.60 -6.21 4.12
C LEU A 103 7.35 -6.05 3.26
N ALA A 104 7.52 -6.16 1.94
CA ALA A 104 6.44 -6.06 1.00
C ALA A 104 5.72 -7.40 0.87
N ALA A 105 4.39 -7.37 0.87
CA ALA A 105 3.55 -8.49 0.47
C ALA A 105 3.47 -8.60 -1.05
N PHE A 106 3.03 -9.75 -1.56
CA PHE A 106 2.83 -9.92 -3.01
C PHE A 106 1.80 -8.94 -3.57
N ASP A 107 0.74 -8.60 -2.83
CA ASP A 107 -0.23 -7.62 -3.32
C ASP A 107 0.32 -6.21 -3.40
N GLU A 108 1.39 -5.90 -2.66
CA GLU A 108 2.10 -4.62 -2.78
C GLU A 108 3.07 -4.63 -3.97
N ILE A 109 3.59 -5.81 -4.36
CA ILE A 109 4.40 -6.00 -5.58
C ILE A 109 3.53 -6.01 -6.85
N ASP A 110 2.36 -6.67 -6.82
CA ASP A 110 1.32 -6.61 -7.85
C ASP A 110 0.87 -5.16 -8.09
N ASP A 111 0.78 -4.38 -7.01
CA ASP A 111 0.45 -2.97 -7.07
C ASP A 111 1.63 -2.14 -7.58
N ASP A 112 2.82 -2.32 -7.03
CA ASP A 112 4.02 -1.54 -7.33
C ASP A 112 5.23 -2.45 -7.65
N PRO A 113 5.41 -2.85 -8.93
CA PRO A 113 6.51 -3.70 -9.37
C PRO A 113 7.91 -3.11 -9.17
N PHE A 114 8.02 -1.80 -8.96
CA PHE A 114 9.31 -1.14 -8.69
C PHE A 114 9.97 -1.71 -7.42
N LEU A 115 9.19 -2.23 -6.47
CA LEU A 115 9.71 -2.88 -5.27
C LEU A 115 10.58 -4.11 -5.61
N VAL A 116 10.23 -4.86 -6.65
CA VAL A 116 11.04 -5.99 -7.14
C VAL A 116 12.21 -5.46 -7.97
N LEU A 117 11.95 -4.54 -8.90
CA LEU A 117 12.96 -4.06 -9.83
C LEU A 117 14.14 -3.33 -9.17
N ARG A 118 13.93 -2.72 -8.01
CA ARG A 118 15.00 -2.09 -7.24
C ARG A 118 15.78 -3.06 -6.36
N THR A 119 15.29 -4.30 -6.19
CA THR A 119 15.86 -5.27 -5.26
C THR A 119 16.84 -6.19 -5.98
N LYS A 120 18.06 -6.31 -5.46
CA LYS A 120 19.02 -7.32 -5.91
C LYS A 120 18.46 -8.72 -5.68
N VAL A 121 18.63 -9.56 -6.68
CA VAL A 121 18.36 -10.99 -6.62
C VAL A 121 19.68 -11.76 -6.75
N GLY A 122 19.72 -12.98 -6.21
CA GLY A 122 20.90 -13.83 -6.22
C GLY A 122 21.76 -13.72 -4.95
N ALA A 123 22.89 -14.42 -4.98
CA ALA A 123 23.79 -14.54 -3.84
C ALA A 123 24.57 -13.24 -3.57
N CYS A 124 25.21 -13.16 -2.40
CA CYS A 124 25.95 -11.96 -1.99
C CYS A 124 27.09 -11.56 -2.95
N ASP A 125 27.65 -12.49 -3.70
CA ASP A 125 28.72 -12.28 -4.70
C ASP A 125 28.24 -11.85 -6.09
N SER A 126 26.93 -11.88 -6.34
CA SER A 126 26.36 -11.37 -7.59
C SER A 126 26.16 -9.87 -7.48
N PRO A 127 26.66 -9.02 -8.39
CA PRO A 127 26.32 -7.60 -8.38
C PRO A 127 24.81 -7.41 -8.63
N PHE A 128 24.29 -6.21 -8.35
CA PHE A 128 22.94 -5.89 -8.80
C PHE A 128 22.87 -5.97 -10.32
N ASP A 129 22.01 -6.85 -10.84
CA ASP A 129 21.71 -6.98 -12.26
C ASP A 129 20.24 -6.63 -12.50
N PHE A 130 20.02 -5.51 -13.19
CA PHE A 130 18.69 -5.03 -13.53
C PHE A 130 17.92 -6.03 -14.41
N MET A 131 18.61 -6.75 -15.30
CA MET A 131 18.00 -7.77 -16.14
C MET A 131 17.52 -8.96 -15.33
N GLN A 132 18.30 -9.36 -14.32
CA GLN A 132 17.89 -10.40 -13.41
C GLN A 132 16.69 -9.97 -12.55
N ALA A 133 16.65 -8.71 -12.11
CA ALA A 133 15.50 -8.15 -11.41
C ALA A 133 14.24 -8.09 -12.30
N GLN A 134 14.38 -7.73 -13.58
CA GLN A 134 13.29 -7.79 -14.57
C GLN A 134 12.80 -9.22 -14.82
N ALA A 135 13.72 -10.17 -15.01
CA ALA A 135 13.39 -11.59 -15.18
C ALA A 135 12.67 -12.14 -13.95
N ASN A 136 13.11 -11.72 -12.76
CA ASN A 136 12.45 -12.08 -11.53
C ASN A 136 11.04 -11.49 -11.43
N LEU A 137 10.86 -10.21 -11.76
CA LEU A 137 9.54 -9.57 -11.81
C LEU A 137 8.61 -10.30 -12.80
N ALA A 138 9.11 -10.61 -13.99
CA ALA A 138 8.35 -11.25 -15.05
C ALA A 138 7.83 -12.64 -14.66
N ASN A 139 8.49 -13.31 -13.70
CA ASN A 139 8.03 -14.60 -13.17
C ASN A 139 6.77 -14.47 -12.29
N PHE A 140 6.45 -13.28 -11.75
CA PHE A 140 5.21 -13.06 -11.01
C PHE A 140 4.03 -12.90 -11.98
N LYS A 141 2.99 -13.75 -11.82
CA LYS A 141 1.75 -13.73 -12.61
C LYS A 141 0.82 -12.58 -12.17
N ILE A 142 1.26 -11.36 -12.43
CA ILE A 142 0.53 -10.14 -12.07
C ILE A 142 -0.66 -9.90 -13.04
N VAL A 143 -0.50 -10.36 -14.28
CA VAL A 143 -1.43 -10.17 -15.40
C VAL A 143 -2.57 -11.21 -15.39
N GLU A 144 -2.31 -12.44 -14.97
CA GLU A 144 -3.27 -13.56 -14.97
C GLU A 144 -4.16 -13.57 -13.71
N LEU A 145 -5.34 -12.95 -13.79
CA LEU A 145 -6.35 -13.02 -12.72
C LEU A 145 -7.14 -14.34 -12.80
N GLY A 146 -6.66 -15.39 -12.14
CA GLY A 146 -7.39 -16.66 -12.14
C GLY A 146 -7.01 -17.58 -10.99
N LYS A 147 -7.93 -17.70 -10.01
CA LYS A 147 -7.98 -18.75 -8.96
C LYS A 147 -6.67 -19.02 -8.22
N TRP A 148 -6.57 -18.42 -7.03
CA TRP A 148 -5.63 -18.85 -6.01
C TRP A 148 -6.02 -20.27 -5.59
N SER A 149 -5.34 -21.29 -6.10
CA SER A 149 -5.40 -22.61 -5.50
C SER A 149 -4.66 -22.49 -4.16
N SER A 150 -5.41 -22.51 -3.05
CA SER A 150 -4.81 -22.76 -1.75
C SER A 150 -4.06 -24.08 -1.86
N PHE A 151 -2.74 -24.04 -1.69
CA PHE A 151 -1.92 -25.24 -1.65
C PHE A 151 -2.53 -26.21 -0.64
N SER A 152 -2.89 -27.42 -1.08
CA SER A 152 -3.31 -28.49 -0.17
C SER A 152 -2.07 -28.98 0.59
N GLU A 153 -2.24 -29.26 1.88
CA GLU A 153 -1.26 -29.69 2.90
C GLU A 153 -0.43 -30.97 2.58
N ASN A 154 -0.37 -31.43 1.33
CA ASN A 154 0.22 -32.71 0.93
C ASN A 154 1.75 -32.67 0.66
N LEU A 155 2.45 -31.62 1.08
CA LEU A 155 3.90 -31.45 0.90
C LEU A 155 4.69 -31.87 2.15
N TYR A 156 4.45 -33.05 2.74
CA TYR A 156 5.24 -33.46 3.92
C TYR A 156 5.50 -34.97 4.00
N THR A 157 6.66 -35.40 3.48
CA THR A 157 7.48 -36.49 4.05
C THR A 157 8.92 -36.41 3.53
N HIS A 158 9.69 -35.39 3.92
CA HIS A 158 11.15 -35.49 3.85
C HIS A 158 11.73 -35.06 5.20
N SER A 159 12.39 -36.01 5.88
CA SER A 159 13.11 -35.76 7.13
C SER A 159 14.52 -35.31 6.80
N THR A 160 14.84 -34.05 7.09
CA THR A 160 16.20 -33.52 7.04
C THR A 160 16.75 -33.43 8.46
N GLU A 161 17.55 -34.42 8.87
CA GLU A 161 18.47 -34.33 10.01
C GLU A 161 19.89 -34.33 9.44
N THR A 162 20.65 -33.23 9.57
CA THR A 162 22.08 -33.21 9.95
C THR A 162 22.74 -31.81 9.92
N LEU A 163 23.37 -31.51 11.05
CA LEU A 163 24.69 -30.89 11.29
C LEU A 163 24.97 -29.43 10.88
N LEU A 164 25.30 -28.64 11.92
CA LEU A 164 26.21 -27.51 11.91
C LEU A 164 27.32 -27.84 12.93
N GLU A 165 28.55 -28.08 12.48
CA GLU A 165 29.73 -28.10 13.33
C GLU A 165 30.47 -26.76 13.18
N GLU A 166 30.77 -26.12 14.30
CA GLU A 166 31.51 -24.86 14.37
C GLU A 166 33.01 -25.13 14.37
N SER A 167 33.73 -24.56 13.39
CA SER A 167 35.19 -24.61 13.34
C SER A 167 35.81 -23.48 14.16
N THR A 168 36.84 -23.80 14.94
CA THR A 168 37.59 -22.83 15.75
C THR A 168 38.60 -22.06 14.89
N LYS A 169 38.58 -20.72 14.98
CA LYS A 169 39.38 -19.80 14.14
C LYS A 169 40.60 -19.22 14.85
N LYS A 170 41.69 -19.08 14.09
CA LYS A 170 42.88 -18.26 14.38
C LYS A 170 42.57 -16.76 14.29
N PRO A 171 43.36 -15.87 14.93
CA PRO A 171 43.15 -14.42 14.89
C PRO A 171 43.40 -13.86 13.49
N ASP A 172 42.42 -13.07 13.02
CA ASP A 172 42.32 -12.51 11.67
C ASP A 172 42.90 -11.08 11.58
N PRO A 173 43.48 -10.68 10.44
CA PRO A 173 43.83 -9.30 10.15
C PRO A 173 42.57 -8.42 10.11
N ALA A 174 42.63 -7.23 10.70
CA ALA A 174 41.51 -6.31 10.81
C ALA A 174 41.55 -5.26 9.70
N VAL A 175 40.53 -5.23 8.84
CA VAL A 175 40.33 -4.10 7.93
C VAL A 175 39.65 -2.96 8.68
N THR A 176 40.22 -1.76 8.58
CA THR A 176 39.64 -0.55 9.18
C THR A 176 39.04 0.33 8.09
N VAL A 177 37.77 0.71 8.25
CA VAL A 177 37.10 1.69 7.38
C VAL A 177 37.46 3.08 7.90
N LEU A 178 38.32 3.82 7.20
CA LEU A 178 38.85 5.08 7.73
C LEU A 178 37.92 6.30 7.54
N HIS A 179 37.09 6.35 6.50
CA HIS A 179 36.33 7.57 6.24
C HIS A 179 35.08 7.39 5.36
N VAL A 180 33.91 7.80 5.87
CA VAL A 180 32.71 8.02 5.05
C VAL A 180 32.68 9.49 4.67
N GLN A 181 32.91 9.80 3.41
CA GLN A 181 32.70 11.14 2.90
C GLN A 181 31.49 11.11 1.98
N SER A 182 30.36 11.64 2.46
CA SER A 182 29.29 12.03 1.53
C SER A 182 29.77 13.27 0.81
N ASP A 183 30.47 13.09 -0.31
CA ASP A 183 30.70 14.21 -1.20
C ASP A 183 29.32 14.68 -1.71
N LEU A 184 28.92 15.89 -1.30
CA LEU A 184 27.66 16.51 -1.74
C LEU A 184 27.70 16.89 -3.22
N THR A 185 28.87 16.84 -3.86
CA THR A 185 29.01 17.07 -5.30
C THR A 185 28.80 15.80 -6.13
N HIS A 186 28.93 14.62 -5.53
CA HIS A 186 28.71 13.36 -6.22
C HIS A 186 27.23 12.92 -6.09
N PRO A 187 26.57 12.51 -7.18
CA PRO A 187 25.18 12.05 -7.12
C PRO A 187 25.02 10.75 -6.31
N SER A 188 26.06 9.91 -6.30
CA SER A 188 26.12 8.62 -5.60
C SER A 188 26.82 8.71 -4.23
N THR A 189 26.49 7.77 -3.34
CA THR A 189 27.13 7.58 -2.03
C THR A 189 28.37 6.72 -2.21
N VAL A 190 29.53 7.26 -1.83
CA VAL A 190 30.83 6.58 -1.98
C VAL A 190 31.50 6.44 -0.62
N PHE A 191 31.97 5.23 -0.31
CA PHE A 191 32.77 4.93 0.88
C PHE A 191 34.21 4.71 0.46
N HIS A 192 35.14 5.57 0.89
CA HIS A 192 36.56 5.37 0.60
C HIS A 192 37.18 4.39 1.58
N LEU A 193 37.83 3.36 1.03
CA LEU A 193 38.51 2.32 1.79
C LEU A 193 40.00 2.66 1.82
N SER A 194 40.56 2.79 3.02
CA SER A 194 42.00 2.88 3.18
C SER A 194 42.62 1.52 2.92
N GLN A 195 43.41 1.41 1.86
CA GLN A 195 44.22 0.22 1.63
C GLN A 195 45.22 0.09 2.78
N SER A 196 44.99 -0.85 3.69
CA SER A 196 45.96 -1.22 4.71
C SER A 196 46.72 -2.50 4.37
N ASP A 197 46.42 -3.16 3.25
CA ASP A 197 46.89 -4.52 3.02
C ASP A 197 47.08 -4.85 1.52
N GLU A 198 48.33 -4.85 1.05
CA GLU A 198 48.72 -5.36 -0.28
C GLU A 198 48.29 -6.84 -0.44
N GLY A 199 47.29 -7.13 -1.27
CA GLY A 199 46.83 -8.51 -1.51
C GLY A 199 45.47 -8.86 -0.89
N CYS A 200 44.63 -7.89 -0.55
CA CYS A 200 43.20 -8.14 -0.40
C CYS A 200 42.58 -8.41 -1.78
N GLU A 201 41.88 -9.53 -1.94
CA GLU A 201 41.31 -9.95 -3.24
C GLU A 201 39.84 -9.51 -3.36
N LEU A 202 39.05 -9.77 -2.32
CA LEU A 202 37.63 -9.44 -2.24
C LEU A 202 37.32 -8.71 -0.94
N ILE A 203 36.27 -7.91 -0.97
CA ILE A 203 35.63 -7.35 0.22
C ILE A 203 34.18 -7.83 0.27
N TRP A 204 33.72 -8.19 1.46
CA TRP A 204 32.31 -8.38 1.76
C TRP A 204 31.87 -7.24 2.64
N TRP A 205 30.95 -6.41 2.16
CA TRP A 205 30.39 -5.30 2.92
C TRP A 205 28.88 -5.46 3.16
N GLN A 206 28.44 -4.88 4.27
CA GLN A 206 27.04 -4.85 4.67
C GLN A 206 26.64 -3.45 5.11
N ILE A 207 25.43 -3.01 4.73
CA ILE A 207 24.83 -1.78 5.23
C ILE A 207 23.46 -2.09 5.85
N ALA A 208 23.20 -1.57 7.05
CA ALA A 208 21.93 -1.73 7.75
C ALA A 208 21.50 -0.46 8.47
N SER A 209 20.20 -0.34 8.73
CA SER A 209 19.63 0.76 9.54
C SER A 209 19.89 0.60 11.04
N ASP A 210 20.30 -0.59 11.48
CA ASP A 210 20.59 -0.91 12.87
C ASP A 210 22.02 -1.41 13.03
N LYS A 211 22.65 -1.08 14.16
CA LYS A 211 24.05 -1.42 14.45
C LYS A 211 24.30 -2.93 14.54
N ASN A 212 23.26 -3.72 14.79
CA ASN A 212 23.35 -5.17 14.94
C ASN A 212 23.18 -5.90 13.60
N PHE A 213 22.85 -5.19 12.52
CA PHE A 213 22.59 -5.75 11.19
C PHE A 213 21.49 -6.81 11.24
N THR A 214 20.41 -6.49 11.97
CA THR A 214 19.27 -7.38 12.20
C THR A 214 18.49 -7.62 10.91
N LEU A 215 18.43 -6.61 10.04
CA LEU A 215 17.84 -6.68 8.70
C LEU A 215 18.83 -6.08 7.70
N ILE A 216 19.27 -6.89 6.73
CA ILE A 216 20.20 -6.46 5.68
C ILE A 216 19.50 -6.62 4.34
N THR A 217 19.13 -5.49 3.72
CA THR A 217 18.54 -5.50 2.38
C THR A 217 19.48 -6.23 1.39
N PRO A 218 18.95 -7.03 0.44
CA PRO A 218 19.80 -7.74 -0.54
C PRO A 218 20.81 -6.83 -1.26
N ASN A 219 20.41 -5.61 -1.64
CA ASN A 219 21.29 -4.62 -2.27
C ASN A 219 22.48 -4.21 -1.39
N PHE A 220 22.33 -4.34 -0.07
CA PHE A 220 23.33 -3.93 0.93
C PHE A 220 24.04 -5.13 1.55
N ASN A 221 24.08 -6.28 0.87
CA ASN A 221 24.86 -7.45 1.25
C ASN A 221 25.66 -7.92 0.04
N GLN A 222 26.87 -7.38 -0.14
CA GLN A 222 27.64 -7.55 -1.36
C GLN A 222 29.06 -8.07 -1.10
N ILE A 223 29.52 -8.94 -1.98
CA ILE A 223 30.91 -9.29 -2.16
C ILE A 223 31.35 -8.69 -3.50
N GLN A 224 32.46 -7.97 -3.50
CA GLN A 224 33.04 -7.38 -4.71
C GLN A 224 34.57 -7.46 -4.67
N PRO A 225 35.26 -7.30 -5.81
CA PRO A 225 36.71 -7.12 -5.83
C PRO A 225 37.17 -5.99 -4.90
N ALA A 226 38.26 -6.23 -4.19
CA ALA A 226 38.85 -5.25 -3.31
C ALA A 226 39.27 -4.01 -4.10
N THR A 227 38.53 -2.93 -3.88
CA THR A 227 38.66 -1.64 -4.56
C THR A 227 38.94 -0.58 -3.50
N GLY A 228 39.49 0.57 -3.90
CA GLY A 228 39.71 1.69 -2.96
C GLY A 228 38.41 2.37 -2.51
N PHE A 229 37.26 1.93 -2.99
CA PHE A 229 35.96 2.52 -2.66
C PHE A 229 34.81 1.51 -2.82
N ILE A 230 33.70 1.79 -2.15
CA ILE A 230 32.39 1.17 -2.40
C ILE A 230 31.48 2.29 -2.89
N GLU A 231 30.93 2.15 -4.10
CA GLU A 231 29.94 3.07 -4.64
C GLU A 231 28.54 2.42 -4.59
N ILE A 232 27.56 3.16 -4.10
CA ILE A 232 26.16 2.74 -4.09
C ILE A 232 25.49 3.32 -5.33
N ASP A 233 24.96 2.45 -6.19
CA ASP A 233 24.27 2.87 -7.40
C ASP A 233 22.97 3.65 -7.07
N PRO A 234 22.51 4.54 -7.97
CA PRO A 234 21.33 5.37 -7.73
C PRO A 234 20.05 4.59 -7.38
N LEU A 235 19.87 3.36 -7.91
CA LEU A 235 18.69 2.55 -7.62
C LEU A 235 18.77 1.94 -6.21
N SER A 236 19.95 1.45 -5.81
CA SER A 236 20.20 0.98 -4.44
C SER A 236 20.10 2.12 -3.40
N GLU A 237 20.42 3.36 -3.77
CA GLU A 237 20.20 4.51 -2.88
C GLU A 237 18.74 4.69 -2.47
N THR A 238 17.78 4.14 -3.21
CA THR A 238 16.35 4.21 -2.85
C THR A 238 16.00 3.45 -1.57
N PHE A 239 16.91 2.60 -1.06
CA PHE A 239 16.78 1.95 0.25
C PHE A 239 17.25 2.80 1.43
N PHE A 240 17.91 3.92 1.17
CA PHE A 240 18.21 4.88 2.22
C PHE A 240 17.01 5.78 2.51
N ASN A 241 16.68 5.91 3.79
CA ASN A 241 15.70 6.88 4.27
C ASN A 241 16.38 8.23 4.58
N PRO A 242 15.67 9.35 4.36
CA PRO A 242 16.20 10.68 4.65
C PRO A 242 16.46 10.87 6.15
N ASN A 243 17.56 11.54 6.48
CA ASN A 243 17.94 11.92 7.85
C ASN A 243 18.06 10.73 8.82
N GLN A 244 18.30 9.53 8.31
CA GLN A 244 18.43 8.31 9.10
C GLN A 244 19.91 7.90 9.23
N ASN A 245 20.28 7.41 10.41
CA ASN A 245 21.58 6.80 10.62
C ASN A 245 21.58 5.37 10.08
N TYR A 246 22.65 5.03 9.39
CA TYR A 246 22.96 3.70 8.88
C TYR A 246 24.33 3.28 9.40
N TYR A 247 24.60 1.99 9.30
CA TYR A 247 25.85 1.38 9.74
C TYR A 247 26.41 0.55 8.61
N ILE A 248 27.70 0.72 8.32
CA ILE A 248 28.45 -0.12 7.39
C ILE A 248 29.46 -0.97 8.16
N ARG A 249 29.61 -2.24 7.77
CA ARG A 249 30.69 -3.11 8.22
C ARG A 249 31.24 -3.89 7.03
N LEU A 250 32.50 -4.31 7.12
CA LEU A 250 33.11 -5.12 6.07
C LEU A 250 34.06 -6.17 6.62
N LYS A 251 34.40 -7.14 5.78
CA LYS A 251 35.50 -8.08 6.00
C LYS A 251 36.22 -8.32 4.68
N SER A 252 37.52 -8.59 4.72
CA SER A 252 38.34 -8.88 3.55
C SER A 252 38.48 -10.38 3.34
N PHE A 253 38.69 -10.77 2.10
CA PHE A 253 39.19 -12.08 1.72
C PHE A 253 40.65 -11.98 1.28
N ARG A 254 41.51 -12.81 1.87
CA ARG A 254 42.92 -12.97 1.53
C ARG A 254 43.35 -14.38 1.89
N ASP A 255 44.20 -15.01 1.06
CA ASP A 255 44.78 -16.33 1.32
C ASP A 255 43.71 -17.37 1.71
N GLU A 256 42.65 -17.45 0.89
CA GLU A 256 41.50 -18.35 1.06
C GLU A 256 40.68 -18.13 2.35
N THR A 257 40.95 -17.06 3.10
CA THR A 257 40.35 -16.82 4.42
C THR A 257 39.64 -15.47 4.47
N TRP A 258 38.39 -15.49 4.98
CA TRP A 258 37.66 -14.27 5.33
C TRP A 258 38.11 -13.75 6.70
N SER A 259 38.40 -12.45 6.80
CA SER A 259 38.66 -11.78 8.07
C SER A 259 37.43 -11.78 8.99
N SER A 260 37.62 -11.34 10.23
CA SER A 260 36.51 -10.92 11.09
C SER A 260 35.84 -9.66 10.53
N TRP A 261 34.57 -9.45 10.89
CA TRP A 261 33.85 -8.21 10.58
C TRP A 261 34.51 -7.02 11.28
N SER A 262 34.66 -5.91 10.55
CA SER A 262 35.06 -4.63 11.13
C SER A 262 34.05 -4.16 12.18
N SER A 263 34.48 -3.24 13.05
CA SER A 263 33.52 -2.51 13.89
C SER A 263 32.53 -1.75 13.00
N PRO A 264 31.22 -1.74 13.33
CA PRO A 264 30.23 -0.97 12.56
C PRO A 264 30.55 0.53 12.56
N LEU A 265 30.66 1.11 11.38
CA LEU A 265 30.85 2.55 11.18
C LEU A 265 29.49 3.20 10.90
N ALA A 266 29.09 4.14 11.75
CA ALA A 266 27.84 4.88 11.57
C ALA A 266 28.02 6.02 10.54
N PHE A 267 27.01 6.24 9.72
CA PHE A 267 26.91 7.39 8.83
C PHE A 267 25.45 7.85 8.75
N ASN A 268 25.23 9.11 8.36
CA ASN A 268 23.89 9.68 8.23
C ASN A 268 23.59 9.97 6.77
N VAL A 269 22.39 9.62 6.31
CA VAL A 269 21.98 9.88 4.93
C VAL A 269 21.24 11.22 4.85
N GLN A 270 21.86 12.18 4.16
CA GLN A 270 21.32 13.52 3.90
C GLN A 270 20.77 13.60 2.48
N LYS A 271 19.45 13.44 2.33
CA LYS A 271 18.74 13.54 1.06
C LYS A 271 17.28 13.93 1.30
N PRO A 272 16.54 14.44 0.29
CA PRO A 272 15.20 14.94 0.53
C PRO A 272 14.22 13.81 0.87
N ALA A 273 13.22 14.12 1.69
CA ALA A 273 12.20 13.17 2.06
C ALA A 273 11.23 12.85 0.91
N ALA A 274 10.76 11.61 0.84
CA ALA A 274 9.74 11.19 -0.12
C ALA A 274 8.48 12.07 0.00
N VAL A 275 7.86 12.38 -1.14
CA VAL A 275 6.62 13.16 -1.14
C VAL A 275 5.48 12.39 -0.46
N GLN A 276 4.57 13.11 0.17
CA GLN A 276 3.46 12.50 0.90
C GLN A 276 2.11 13.01 0.40
N SER A 277 1.05 12.24 0.68
CA SER A 277 -0.33 12.67 0.45
C SER A 277 -0.59 13.11 -0.99
N VAL A 278 -0.08 12.34 -1.95
CA VAL A 278 -0.30 12.63 -3.36
C VAL A 278 -1.80 12.58 -3.67
N ALA A 279 -2.28 13.58 -4.38
CA ALA A 279 -3.64 13.71 -4.86
C ALA A 279 -3.62 13.91 -6.37
N PHE A 280 -4.68 13.45 -7.02
CA PHE A 280 -4.93 13.60 -8.44
C PHE A 280 -6.33 14.18 -8.63
N ASP A 281 -6.40 15.34 -9.27
CA ASP A 281 -7.65 16.05 -9.50
C ASP A 281 -7.77 16.46 -10.97
N LYS A 282 -8.99 16.38 -11.48
CA LYS A 282 -9.34 16.80 -12.84
C LYS A 282 -9.56 18.30 -12.86
N ILE A 283 -8.90 19.01 -13.77
CA ILE A 283 -9.11 20.45 -14.01
C ILE A 283 -10.24 20.60 -15.03
N ASP A 284 -10.09 19.95 -16.19
CA ASP A 284 -11.09 19.89 -17.25
C ASP A 284 -10.96 18.56 -18.03
N GLU A 285 -11.59 18.45 -19.20
CA GLU A 285 -11.62 17.21 -19.99
C GLU A 285 -10.24 16.68 -20.42
N ALA A 286 -9.24 17.56 -20.57
CA ALA A 286 -7.92 17.19 -21.08
C ALA A 286 -6.79 17.47 -20.07
N ARG A 287 -7.06 18.18 -18.98
CA ARG A 287 -6.03 18.64 -18.05
C ARG A 287 -6.32 18.18 -16.64
N TYR A 288 -5.25 17.75 -15.97
CA TYR A 288 -5.29 17.22 -14.62
C TYR A 288 -4.15 17.82 -13.80
N VAL A 289 -4.29 17.82 -12.49
CA VAL A 289 -3.24 18.21 -11.57
C VAL A 289 -2.88 17.04 -10.66
N ILE A 290 -1.59 16.76 -10.56
CA ILE A 290 -1.03 15.95 -9.48
C ILE A 290 -0.50 16.93 -8.43
N SER A 291 -0.95 16.80 -7.18
CA SER A 291 -0.48 17.62 -6.05
C SER A 291 0.00 16.75 -4.89
N TRP A 292 0.89 17.26 -4.06
CA TRP A 292 1.45 16.52 -2.93
C TRP A 292 1.81 17.44 -1.77
N LYS A 293 2.22 16.85 -0.64
CA LYS A 293 2.84 17.56 0.46
C LYS A 293 4.36 17.37 0.42
N SER A 294 5.07 18.47 0.63
CA SER A 294 6.50 18.49 0.89
C SER A 294 6.78 19.45 2.03
N ASP A 295 7.61 19.02 2.98
CA ASP A 295 8.01 19.82 4.13
C ASP A 295 9.32 20.60 3.85
N GLU A 296 9.92 20.43 2.65
CA GLU A 296 11.22 20.98 2.31
C GLU A 296 11.13 22.16 1.34
N VAL A 297 11.76 23.27 1.73
CA VAL A 297 11.94 24.45 0.88
C VAL A 297 13.12 24.19 -0.08
N ALA A 298 13.00 24.66 -1.33
CA ALA A 298 14.03 24.59 -2.38
C ALA A 298 14.33 23.18 -2.92
N THR A 299 13.34 22.29 -2.92
CA THR A 299 13.40 20.96 -3.53
C THR A 299 12.87 21.00 -4.97
N THR A 300 13.60 20.42 -5.92
CA THR A 300 13.10 20.16 -7.27
C THR A 300 12.35 18.83 -7.26
N PHE A 301 11.18 18.75 -7.88
CA PHE A 301 10.42 17.51 -8.02
C PHE A 301 10.45 17.06 -9.46
N TRP A 302 10.92 15.83 -9.65
CA TRP A 302 10.92 15.13 -10.93
C TRP A 302 9.69 14.24 -11.01
N VAL A 303 8.86 14.45 -12.03
CA VAL A 303 7.61 13.73 -12.22
C VAL A 303 7.71 12.90 -13.48
N PHE A 304 7.78 11.59 -13.33
CA PHE A 304 7.91 10.65 -14.43
C PHE A 304 6.56 10.01 -14.73
N GLY A 305 6.10 10.09 -15.97
CA GLY A 305 4.89 9.43 -16.47
C GLY A 305 5.23 8.23 -17.35
N SER A 306 4.51 7.12 -17.21
CA SER A 306 4.59 5.98 -18.14
C SER A 306 3.28 5.20 -18.22
N ASN A 307 3.13 4.43 -19.29
CA ASN A 307 2.06 3.45 -19.46
C ASN A 307 2.46 2.03 -19.05
N ALA A 308 3.72 1.83 -18.68
CA ALA A 308 4.22 0.60 -18.07
C ALA A 308 4.08 0.66 -16.55
N LEU A 309 3.44 -0.31 -15.91
CA LEU A 309 3.29 -0.33 -14.44
C LEU A 309 4.66 -0.52 -13.74
N ASP A 310 5.55 -1.24 -14.41
CA ASP A 310 6.90 -1.58 -14.01
C ASP A 310 7.97 -0.61 -14.52
N PHE A 311 7.59 0.60 -14.92
CA PHE A 311 8.58 1.57 -15.33
C PHE A 311 9.49 1.96 -14.14
N VAL A 312 10.79 2.00 -14.42
CA VAL A 312 11.81 2.51 -13.50
C VAL A 312 12.19 3.89 -14.01
N PRO A 313 12.11 4.95 -13.20
CA PRO A 313 12.55 6.29 -13.59
C PRO A 313 13.99 6.25 -14.16
N PRO A 314 14.25 6.89 -15.33
CA PRO A 314 15.53 6.84 -16.02
C PRO A 314 16.74 7.23 -15.17
N LEU A 315 16.54 8.08 -14.16
CA LEU A 315 17.62 8.48 -13.24
C LEU A 315 18.16 7.33 -12.38
N TYR A 316 17.44 6.20 -12.31
CA TYR A 316 17.89 4.98 -11.64
C TYR A 316 18.38 3.89 -12.60
N GLN A 317 18.34 4.13 -13.92
CA GLN A 317 18.71 3.10 -14.89
C GLN A 317 20.22 3.15 -15.13
N VAL A 318 20.89 2.03 -14.86
CA VAL A 318 22.31 1.84 -15.18
C VAL A 318 22.39 1.06 -16.48
N HIS A 319 22.81 1.73 -17.57
CA HIS A 319 23.19 1.13 -18.86
C HIS A 319 22.34 -0.05 -19.37
N SER A 320 21.10 0.19 -19.82
CA SER A 320 20.32 -0.85 -20.49
C SER A 320 20.21 -0.62 -22.00
N ASP A 321 20.71 -1.56 -22.80
CA ASP A 321 20.47 -1.66 -24.25
C ASP A 321 19.04 -2.14 -24.61
N TYR A 322 18.12 -2.15 -23.64
CA TYR A 322 16.78 -2.73 -23.78
C TYR A 322 15.71 -1.71 -24.17
N ASP A 323 14.61 -2.23 -24.72
CA ASP A 323 13.40 -1.48 -25.08
C ASP A 323 12.70 -0.96 -23.80
N LEU A 324 13.18 0.19 -23.35
CA LEU A 324 12.62 0.90 -22.21
C LEU A 324 11.20 1.37 -22.54
N PRO A 325 10.25 1.26 -21.59
CA PRO A 325 8.91 1.76 -21.85
C PRO A 325 8.95 3.26 -22.10
N ALA A 326 8.13 3.73 -23.04
CA ALA A 326 7.95 5.15 -23.27
C ALA A 326 7.60 5.85 -21.96
N TYR A 327 8.28 6.97 -21.70
CA TYR A 327 8.07 7.78 -20.53
C TYR A 327 8.11 9.27 -20.89
N GLU A 328 7.60 10.08 -19.99
CA GLU A 328 7.80 11.53 -19.98
C GLU A 328 8.40 11.93 -18.63
N CYS A 329 9.24 12.96 -18.65
CA CYS A 329 9.85 13.53 -17.47
C CYS A 329 9.51 15.00 -17.41
N LEU A 330 8.80 15.41 -16.37
CA LEU A 330 8.48 16.79 -16.07
C LEU A 330 9.22 17.23 -14.79
N GLN A 331 9.47 18.52 -14.65
CA GLN A 331 10.11 19.10 -13.47
C GLN A 331 9.29 20.26 -12.93
N THR A 332 9.26 20.40 -11.60
CA THR A 332 8.62 21.53 -10.94
C THR A 332 9.29 21.79 -9.59
N THR A 333 9.32 23.04 -9.14
CA THR A 333 9.69 23.42 -7.76
C THR A 333 8.47 23.62 -6.86
N ARG A 334 7.27 23.52 -7.44
CA ARG A 334 6.00 23.61 -6.70
C ARG A 334 5.54 22.19 -6.32
N PRO A 335 4.84 22.01 -5.18
CA PRO A 335 4.33 20.71 -4.76
C PRO A 335 3.07 20.29 -5.55
N GLN A 336 3.02 20.66 -6.82
CA GLN A 336 1.98 20.30 -7.79
C GLN A 336 2.50 20.46 -9.21
N ILE A 337 1.91 19.71 -10.14
CA ILE A 337 2.17 19.82 -11.57
C ILE A 337 0.91 19.51 -12.37
N GLU A 338 0.71 20.24 -13.46
CA GLU A 338 -0.34 19.95 -14.44
C GLU A 338 0.15 18.88 -15.42
N ILE A 339 -0.72 17.94 -15.77
CA ILE A 339 -0.48 16.87 -16.74
C ILE A 339 -1.65 16.78 -17.71
N ASP A 340 -1.41 16.25 -18.90
CA ASP A 340 -2.41 16.07 -19.97
C ASP A 340 -3.16 14.72 -19.90
N GLY A 341 -2.85 13.91 -18.88
CA GLY A 341 -3.43 12.58 -18.73
C GLY A 341 -2.97 11.58 -19.80
N LYS A 342 -1.84 11.79 -20.50
CA LYS A 342 -1.31 10.86 -21.52
C LYS A 342 -0.85 9.51 -20.96
N PHE A 343 -0.40 9.49 -19.71
CA PHE A 343 0.12 8.30 -19.05
C PHE A 343 -0.80 7.77 -17.94
N ALA A 344 -0.82 6.46 -17.77
CA ALA A 344 -1.59 5.78 -16.72
C ALA A 344 -0.93 5.86 -15.34
N TYR A 345 0.41 5.96 -15.31
CA TYR A 345 1.20 5.85 -14.10
C TYR A 345 2.17 7.02 -13.98
N TYR A 346 2.32 7.52 -12.75
CA TYR A 346 3.30 8.55 -12.45
C TYR A 346 4.09 8.21 -11.17
N ARG A 347 5.31 8.73 -11.08
CA ARG A 347 6.11 8.77 -9.85
C ARG A 347 6.71 10.15 -9.67
N ILE A 348 6.80 10.57 -8.42
CA ILE A 348 7.44 11.83 -8.04
C ILE A 348 8.71 11.51 -7.26
N ILE A 349 9.83 12.09 -7.66
CA ILE A 349 11.12 11.98 -6.99
C ILE A 349 11.58 13.38 -6.59
N PRO A 350 11.68 13.68 -5.29
CA PRO A 350 12.27 14.93 -4.84
C PRO A 350 13.79 14.89 -5.01
N GLU A 351 14.37 16.00 -5.42
CA GLU A 351 15.80 16.21 -5.61
C GLU A 351 16.24 17.46 -4.86
N LYS A 352 17.40 17.36 -4.21
CA LYS A 352 18.02 18.46 -3.51
C LYS A 352 19.53 18.29 -3.52
N ASN A 353 20.23 19.27 -4.07
CA ASN A 353 21.70 19.29 -4.17
C ASN A 353 22.25 18.03 -4.88
N GLY A 354 21.63 17.62 -5.98
CA GLY A 354 22.01 16.43 -6.75
C GLY A 354 21.62 15.09 -6.13
N ARG A 355 21.00 15.09 -4.95
CA ARG A 355 20.57 13.87 -4.23
C ARG A 355 19.08 13.64 -4.41
N TYR A 356 18.73 12.40 -4.76
CA TYR A 356 17.35 11.99 -4.98
C TYR A 356 16.76 11.31 -3.75
N GLY A 357 15.55 11.72 -3.36
CA GLY A 357 14.78 11.06 -2.33
C GLY A 357 14.29 9.68 -2.77
N VAL A 358 13.61 8.99 -1.85
CA VAL A 358 12.88 7.76 -2.21
C VAL A 358 11.68 8.16 -3.09
N PRO A 359 11.40 7.45 -4.20
CA PRO A 359 10.26 7.77 -5.06
C PRO A 359 8.94 7.66 -4.30
N SER A 360 7.92 8.36 -4.78
CA SER A 360 6.54 8.13 -4.32
C SER A 360 6.08 6.70 -4.60
N GLU A 361 5.06 6.24 -3.85
CA GLU A 361 4.21 5.13 -4.32
C GLU A 361 3.73 5.43 -5.75
N ILE A 362 3.47 4.39 -6.54
CA ILE A 362 2.97 4.56 -7.90
C ILE A 362 1.63 5.30 -7.92
N ILE A 363 1.61 6.44 -8.59
CA ILE A 363 0.43 7.28 -8.75
C ILE A 363 -0.31 6.77 -9.96
N ARG A 364 -1.62 6.60 -9.83
CA ARG A 364 -2.45 6.11 -10.91
C ARG A 364 -3.41 7.17 -11.37
N VAL A 365 -3.36 7.46 -12.66
CA VAL A 365 -4.16 8.49 -13.31
C VAL A 365 -5.31 7.82 -14.04
N TYR A 366 -6.51 8.02 -13.50
CA TYR A 366 -7.73 7.37 -13.92
C TYR A 366 -8.87 8.37 -13.96
N ASP A 367 -9.54 8.43 -15.10
CA ASP A 367 -10.75 9.21 -15.31
C ASP A 367 -11.60 8.50 -16.38
N GLU A 368 -12.91 8.74 -16.43
CA GLU A 368 -13.81 8.05 -17.37
C GLU A 368 -13.46 8.32 -18.83
N GLY A 369 -12.82 9.45 -19.13
CA GLY A 369 -12.35 9.82 -20.46
C GLY A 369 -10.94 9.31 -20.82
N LEU A 370 -10.20 8.76 -19.85
CA LEU A 370 -8.81 8.36 -20.08
C LEU A 370 -8.69 6.88 -20.41
N PHE A 371 -8.25 6.62 -21.64
CA PHE A 371 -7.92 5.28 -22.13
C PHE A 371 -6.41 5.17 -22.33
N HIS A 372 -5.77 4.34 -21.51
CA HIS A 372 -4.34 4.08 -21.62
C HIS A 372 -4.11 2.60 -21.91
N THR A 373 -3.31 2.31 -22.93
CA THR A 373 -2.70 0.98 -23.07
C THR A 373 -1.73 0.78 -21.92
N ARG A 374 -2.04 -0.14 -21.02
CA ARG A 374 -1.18 -0.42 -19.86
C ARG A 374 -0.39 -1.68 -20.10
N THR A 375 0.87 -1.65 -19.74
CA THR A 375 1.78 -2.78 -19.95
C THR A 375 2.54 -3.16 -18.68
N LEU A 376 3.07 -4.37 -18.67
CA LEU A 376 3.91 -4.93 -17.62
C LEU A 376 4.80 -6.03 -18.22
N LEU A 377 6.07 -6.13 -17.80
CA LEU A 377 6.90 -7.29 -18.12
C LEU A 377 6.33 -8.56 -17.48
N GLN A 378 6.13 -9.60 -18.30
CA GLN A 378 5.69 -10.92 -17.87
C GLN A 378 6.45 -12.00 -18.64
N SER A 379 6.65 -13.14 -18.00
CA SER A 379 7.17 -14.34 -18.64
C SER A 379 6.01 -15.10 -19.30
N ASN A 380 6.24 -15.72 -20.44
CA ASN A 380 5.32 -16.72 -21.01
C ASN A 380 5.87 -18.16 -20.84
N GLY A 381 6.88 -18.35 -19.99
CA GLY A 381 7.59 -19.61 -19.78
C GLY A 381 8.83 -19.78 -20.67
N GLU A 382 8.91 -19.10 -21.81
CA GLU A 382 10.04 -19.18 -22.74
C GLU A 382 10.78 -17.85 -22.92
N THR A 383 10.02 -16.75 -22.89
CA THR A 383 10.51 -15.40 -23.17
C THR A 383 9.90 -14.40 -22.20
N ILE A 384 10.68 -13.37 -21.89
CA ILE A 384 10.21 -12.20 -21.15
C ILE A 384 9.80 -11.17 -22.18
N SER A 385 8.53 -10.75 -22.13
CA SER A 385 8.04 -9.71 -23.02
C SER A 385 7.09 -8.79 -22.27
N ARG A 386 7.00 -7.55 -22.78
CA ARG A 386 6.06 -6.57 -22.25
C ARG A 386 4.66 -6.97 -22.70
N GLN A 387 3.88 -7.47 -21.75
CA GLN A 387 2.50 -7.83 -21.98
C GLN A 387 1.59 -6.65 -21.68
N ILE A 388 0.53 -6.57 -22.45
CA ILE A 388 -0.55 -5.64 -22.18
C ILE A 388 -1.37 -6.25 -21.05
N PHE A 389 -1.74 -5.44 -20.05
CA PHE A 389 -2.63 -5.92 -19.00
C PHE A 389 -3.91 -6.53 -19.65
N PRO A 390 -4.32 -7.79 -19.32
CA PRO A 390 -5.34 -8.55 -20.08
C PRO A 390 -6.77 -8.04 -19.91
N ARG A 391 -6.98 -6.72 -19.86
CA ARG A 391 -8.29 -6.16 -19.60
C ARG A 391 -8.67 -4.97 -20.46
N LEU A 392 -7.96 -4.71 -21.56
CA LEU A 392 -8.33 -3.64 -22.49
C LEU A 392 -8.22 -3.98 -23.98
N LEU A 393 -7.72 -5.17 -24.36
CA LEU A 393 -7.32 -5.40 -25.76
C LEU A 393 -7.80 -6.69 -26.43
N GLU A 394 -8.70 -7.47 -25.83
CA GLU A 394 -9.62 -8.22 -26.69
C GLU A 394 -10.55 -7.19 -27.31
N GLU A 395 -10.55 -7.12 -28.64
CA GLU A 395 -11.35 -6.26 -29.50
C GLU A 395 -12.77 -6.08 -28.93
N TYR A 396 -12.94 -5.04 -28.13
CA TYR A 396 -14.25 -4.46 -27.94
C TYR A 396 -14.51 -3.73 -29.26
N PRO A 397 -15.47 -4.18 -30.10
CA PRO A 397 -16.21 -3.18 -30.88
C PRO A 397 -16.58 -2.08 -29.89
N GLN A 398 -16.61 -0.82 -30.30
CA GLN A 398 -16.85 0.34 -29.41
C GLN A 398 -18.12 0.27 -28.52
N GLU A 399 -18.84 -0.84 -28.50
CA GLU A 399 -19.75 -1.28 -27.46
C GLU A 399 -19.05 -1.64 -26.14
N LYS A 400 -18.95 -0.65 -25.25
CA LYS A 400 -19.16 -0.80 -23.79
C LYS A 400 -18.35 -1.93 -23.10
N GLN A 401 -17.19 -1.55 -22.56
CA GLN A 401 -16.61 -2.21 -21.37
C GLN A 401 -17.73 -2.59 -20.39
N PRO A 402 -17.70 -3.76 -19.73
CA PRO A 402 -18.76 -4.15 -18.83
C PRO A 402 -18.63 -3.31 -17.57
N LYS A 403 -19.29 -2.14 -17.62
CA LYS A 403 -20.00 -1.56 -16.49
C LYS A 403 -20.47 -2.73 -15.65
N PHE A 404 -20.17 -2.69 -14.35
CA PHE A 404 -20.62 -3.69 -13.40
C PHE A 404 -21.91 -4.39 -13.86
N VAL A 405 -21.86 -5.70 -14.06
CA VAL A 405 -23.00 -6.37 -14.68
C VAL A 405 -24.10 -6.46 -13.63
N LYS A 406 -25.25 -5.84 -13.91
CA LYS A 406 -26.46 -5.98 -13.09
C LYS A 406 -26.81 -7.46 -12.99
N HIS A 407 -26.67 -8.05 -11.80
CA HIS A 407 -27.10 -9.42 -11.57
C HIS A 407 -28.61 -9.49 -11.27
N SER A 408 -29.23 -10.65 -11.48
CA SER A 408 -30.69 -10.86 -11.38
C SER A 408 -31.33 -10.49 -10.03
N HIS A 409 -30.55 -10.38 -8.96
CA HIS A 409 -31.03 -9.93 -7.65
C HIS A 409 -31.12 -8.39 -7.47
N ILE A 410 -30.82 -7.61 -8.51
CA ILE A 410 -30.98 -6.16 -8.54
C ILE A 410 -31.97 -5.81 -9.64
N SER A 411 -33.07 -5.13 -9.30
CA SER A 411 -34.03 -4.66 -10.29
C SER A 411 -33.40 -3.58 -11.20
N SER A 412 -33.93 -3.42 -12.42
CA SER A 412 -33.45 -2.39 -13.34
C SER A 412 -33.52 -0.99 -12.75
N GLU A 413 -34.62 -0.66 -12.07
CA GLU A 413 -34.82 0.62 -11.37
C GLU A 413 -33.70 0.90 -10.35
N VAL A 414 -33.37 -0.09 -9.51
CA VAL A 414 -32.31 0.06 -8.51
C VAL A 414 -30.96 0.23 -9.19
N TRP A 415 -30.71 -0.54 -10.25
CA TRP A 415 -29.46 -0.47 -11.00
C TRP A 415 -29.26 0.90 -11.64
N GLU A 416 -30.29 1.42 -12.31
CA GLU A 416 -30.28 2.75 -12.92
C GLU A 416 -30.04 3.85 -11.88
N ALA A 417 -30.67 3.75 -10.70
CA ALA A 417 -30.50 4.72 -9.62
C ALA A 417 -29.07 4.76 -9.04
N VAL A 418 -28.38 3.62 -8.96
CA VAL A 418 -26.99 3.56 -8.44
C VAL A 418 -25.94 3.84 -9.50
N THR A 419 -26.24 3.61 -10.79
CA THR A 419 -25.28 3.67 -11.91
C THR A 419 -24.43 4.95 -11.92
N PRO A 420 -24.99 6.16 -11.73
CA PRO A 420 -24.20 7.41 -11.75
C PRO A 420 -23.17 7.53 -10.63
N TYR A 421 -23.24 6.67 -9.61
CA TYR A 421 -22.40 6.71 -8.42
C TYR A 421 -21.54 5.45 -8.28
N LEU A 422 -21.56 4.56 -9.27
CA LEU A 422 -20.78 3.32 -9.20
C LEU A 422 -19.28 3.65 -9.15
N LEU A 423 -18.54 2.80 -8.46
CA LEU A 423 -17.08 2.85 -8.46
C LEU A 423 -16.55 2.74 -9.90
N PRO A 424 -15.70 3.66 -10.38
CA PRO A 424 -15.14 3.57 -11.73
C PRO A 424 -14.44 2.23 -11.97
N ASP A 425 -14.55 1.71 -13.20
CA ASP A 425 -14.01 0.39 -13.54
C ASP A 425 -12.48 0.31 -13.38
N ASN A 426 -11.80 1.43 -13.58
CA ASN A 426 -10.36 1.60 -13.45
C ASN A 426 -9.91 2.02 -12.03
N HIS A 427 -10.82 2.14 -11.06
CA HIS A 427 -10.50 2.62 -9.71
C HIS A 427 -9.47 1.70 -9.00
N PRO A 428 -8.44 2.23 -8.32
CA PRO A 428 -7.33 1.43 -7.78
C PRO A 428 -7.77 0.40 -6.74
N THR A 429 -8.79 0.74 -5.93
CA THR A 429 -9.30 -0.17 -4.90
C THR A 429 -10.22 -1.27 -5.45
N ARG A 430 -10.63 -1.21 -6.73
CA ARG A 430 -11.59 -2.17 -7.29
C ARG A 430 -11.08 -3.60 -7.18
N ARG A 431 -9.81 -3.85 -7.54
CA ARG A 431 -9.20 -5.18 -7.46
C ARG A 431 -9.23 -5.74 -6.04
N ALA A 432 -8.90 -4.92 -5.05
CA ALA A 432 -8.95 -5.32 -3.65
C ALA A 432 -10.38 -5.64 -3.22
N LEU A 433 -11.37 -4.83 -3.62
CA LEU A 433 -12.79 -5.05 -3.32
C LEU A 433 -13.31 -6.35 -3.96
N ASP A 434 -13.02 -6.57 -5.26
CA ASP A 434 -13.38 -7.78 -5.98
C ASP A 434 -12.81 -9.01 -5.24
N ARG A 435 -11.53 -8.96 -4.87
CA ARG A 435 -10.83 -10.04 -4.15
C ARG A 435 -11.44 -10.33 -2.78
N ILE A 436 -11.76 -9.28 -2.01
CA ILE A 436 -12.33 -9.39 -0.66
C ILE A 436 -13.74 -9.97 -0.73
N PHE A 437 -14.61 -9.41 -1.57
CA PHE A 437 -16.03 -9.75 -1.57
C PHE A 437 -16.38 -10.99 -2.40
N SER A 438 -15.53 -11.43 -3.33
CA SER A 438 -15.77 -12.63 -4.14
C SER A 438 -15.33 -13.94 -3.47
N LYS A 439 -14.40 -13.90 -2.51
CA LYS A 439 -13.85 -15.12 -1.90
C LYS A 439 -14.80 -15.77 -0.90
N LYS A 440 -15.42 -14.98 -0.01
CA LYS A 440 -16.32 -15.44 1.07
C LYS A 440 -17.41 -14.40 1.32
N ARG A 441 -18.53 -14.80 1.94
CA ARG A 441 -19.62 -13.87 2.28
C ARG A 441 -19.20 -13.01 3.48
N VAL A 442 -18.42 -11.97 3.20
CA VAL A 442 -17.88 -11.04 4.19
C VAL A 442 -18.98 -10.46 5.08
N LEU A 443 -20.14 -10.15 4.49
CA LEU A 443 -21.26 -9.50 5.15
C LEU A 443 -22.14 -10.44 5.99
N LYS A 444 -21.79 -11.73 6.11
CA LYS A 444 -22.58 -12.71 6.88
C LYS A 444 -22.80 -12.29 8.35
N GLY A 445 -21.83 -11.60 8.93
CA GLY A 445 -21.87 -11.13 10.31
C GLY A 445 -20.53 -10.52 10.73
N GLU A 446 -20.47 -9.96 11.93
CA GLU A 446 -19.28 -9.26 12.45
C GLU A 446 -18.02 -10.13 12.46
N ALA A 447 -18.14 -11.38 12.89
CA ALA A 447 -17.01 -12.32 12.89
C ALA A 447 -16.48 -12.60 11.48
N SER A 448 -17.36 -12.68 10.47
CA SER A 448 -16.95 -12.88 9.07
C SER A 448 -16.29 -11.63 8.49
N LEU A 449 -16.81 -10.46 8.86
CA LEU A 449 -16.24 -9.16 8.50
C LEU A 449 -14.83 -9.01 9.08
N ALA A 450 -14.65 -9.24 10.38
CA ALA A 450 -13.34 -9.18 11.06
C ALA A 450 -12.35 -10.19 10.46
N LYS A 451 -12.77 -11.43 10.22
CA LYS A 451 -11.94 -12.48 9.58
C LYS A 451 -11.51 -12.10 8.16
N ALA A 452 -12.28 -11.26 7.47
CA ALA A 452 -11.92 -10.74 6.16
C ALA A 452 -10.91 -9.57 6.22
N GLY A 453 -10.41 -9.19 7.41
CA GLY A 453 -9.39 -8.15 7.58
C GLY A 453 -9.96 -6.74 7.80
N PHE A 454 -11.26 -6.62 8.04
CA PHE A 454 -11.90 -5.35 8.34
C PHE A 454 -11.75 -4.98 9.80
N THR A 455 -11.36 -3.74 10.05
CA THR A 455 -11.33 -3.15 11.39
C THR A 455 -12.50 -2.19 11.52
N TRP A 456 -13.36 -2.39 12.53
CA TRP A 456 -14.42 -1.43 12.81
C TRP A 456 -13.83 -0.18 13.47
N THR A 457 -14.53 0.94 13.34
CA THR A 457 -14.11 2.18 14.01
C THR A 457 -14.98 2.59 15.19
N LYS A 458 -16.00 1.80 15.57
CA LYS A 458 -16.95 2.25 16.59
C LYS A 458 -17.50 1.13 17.49
N THR A 459 -17.30 1.28 18.78
CA THR A 459 -18.12 0.70 19.85
C THR A 459 -19.22 1.71 20.24
N GLY A 460 -20.47 1.28 20.43
CA GLY A 460 -21.55 2.12 20.98
C GLY A 460 -22.24 3.10 20.00
N SER A 461 -22.30 2.74 18.71
CA SER A 461 -23.03 3.52 17.69
C SER A 461 -24.51 3.14 17.66
N TYR A 462 -25.43 4.11 17.76
CA TYR A 462 -26.86 3.88 17.46
C TYR A 462 -27.15 3.67 15.97
N SER A 463 -26.18 3.96 15.09
CA SER A 463 -26.36 3.75 13.65
C SER A 463 -26.18 2.26 13.31
N PRO A 464 -27.11 1.67 12.52
CA PRO A 464 -26.97 0.30 12.03
C PRO A 464 -25.87 0.16 10.96
N ILE A 465 -25.28 1.26 10.48
CA ILE A 465 -24.19 1.22 9.50
C ILE A 465 -22.90 0.83 10.20
N PHE A 466 -22.13 -0.07 9.58
CA PHE A 466 -20.77 -0.41 10.00
C PHE A 466 -19.74 0.43 9.22
N PRO A 467 -19.20 1.52 9.81
CA PRO A 467 -18.06 2.22 9.24
C PRO A 467 -16.77 1.44 9.55
N THR A 468 -16.18 0.87 8.51
CA THR A 468 -15.02 0.00 8.63
C THR A 468 -13.88 0.43 7.70
N ARG A 469 -12.67 -0.02 8.01
CA ARG A 469 -11.46 0.13 7.22
C ARG A 469 -10.92 -1.24 6.87
N HIS A 470 -10.17 -1.32 5.78
CA HIS A 470 -9.47 -2.53 5.39
C HIS A 470 -8.05 -2.15 4.97
N LYS A 471 -7.04 -2.91 5.42
CA LYS A 471 -5.62 -2.59 5.15
C LYS A 471 -5.29 -2.46 3.66
N LYS A 472 -5.93 -3.29 2.83
CA LYS A 472 -5.78 -3.29 1.36
C LYS A 472 -6.57 -2.20 0.62
N ILE A 473 -7.33 -1.37 1.33
CA ILE A 473 -8.15 -0.31 0.74
C ILE A 473 -7.70 1.01 1.36
N LYS A 474 -6.49 1.43 0.97
CA LYS A 474 -5.84 2.66 1.45
C LYS A 474 -6.62 3.89 1.01
N GLY A 475 -6.70 4.91 1.86
CA GLY A 475 -7.35 6.19 1.54
C GLY A 475 -8.88 6.20 1.59
N PHE A 476 -9.54 5.09 1.93
CA PHE A 476 -11.00 5.02 1.98
C PHE A 476 -11.53 4.34 3.26
N TYR A 477 -12.77 4.69 3.58
CA TYR A 477 -13.65 3.98 4.49
C TYR A 477 -14.73 3.24 3.71
N ILE A 478 -15.15 2.10 4.24
CA ILE A 478 -16.31 1.37 3.72
C ILE A 478 -17.44 1.48 4.72
N LYS A 479 -18.61 1.90 4.25
CA LYS A 479 -19.86 1.83 4.98
C LYS A 479 -20.69 0.68 4.40
N LEU A 480 -21.12 -0.22 5.27
CA LEU A 480 -21.86 -1.41 4.88
C LEU A 480 -22.95 -1.74 5.89
N TYR A 481 -23.89 -2.55 5.43
CA TYR A 481 -24.83 -3.30 6.27
C TYR A 481 -24.43 -4.77 6.25
N LEU A 482 -24.69 -5.48 7.34
CA LEU A 482 -24.56 -6.93 7.41
C LEU A 482 -25.83 -7.61 6.93
N ASP A 483 -25.70 -8.86 6.48
CA ASP A 483 -26.82 -9.68 5.98
C ASP A 483 -27.98 -9.78 7.01
N PRO A 484 -27.76 -9.96 8.33
CA PRO A 484 -28.86 -10.04 9.31
C PRO A 484 -29.68 -8.77 9.52
N GLN A 485 -29.27 -7.63 8.94
CA GLN A 485 -29.95 -6.36 9.16
C GLN A 485 -31.07 -6.17 8.13
N ASP A 486 -32.31 -5.96 8.58
CA ASP A 486 -33.44 -5.65 7.69
C ASP A 486 -33.40 -4.18 7.23
N ARG A 487 -32.50 -3.90 6.28
CA ARG A 487 -32.27 -2.56 5.71
C ARG A 487 -31.95 -2.68 4.23
N VAL A 488 -32.59 -1.83 3.43
CA VAL A 488 -32.24 -1.60 2.03
C VAL A 488 -30.97 -0.75 1.98
N ASP A 489 -29.95 -1.21 1.27
CA ASP A 489 -28.63 -0.58 1.23
C ASP A 489 -28.57 0.60 0.25
N TRP A 490 -29.06 0.42 -0.99
CA TRP A 490 -28.82 1.35 -2.09
C TRP A 490 -29.39 2.76 -1.88
N LYS A 491 -30.60 2.91 -1.32
CA LYS A 491 -31.26 4.22 -1.16
C LYS A 491 -30.40 5.19 -0.36
N ASN A 492 -29.86 4.69 0.75
CA ASN A 492 -29.02 5.45 1.67
C ASN A 492 -27.63 5.74 1.09
N TRP A 493 -27.12 4.89 0.20
CA TRP A 493 -25.86 5.10 -0.51
C TRP A 493 -25.99 6.15 -1.61
N VAL A 494 -27.05 6.07 -2.42
CA VAL A 494 -27.38 7.07 -3.45
C VAL A 494 -27.60 8.44 -2.81
N ALA A 495 -28.41 8.53 -1.75
CA ALA A 495 -28.65 9.79 -1.05
C ALA A 495 -27.35 10.42 -0.55
N ARG A 496 -26.44 9.61 0.01
CA ARG A 496 -25.13 10.08 0.48
C ARG A 496 -24.23 10.55 -0.66
N ALA A 497 -24.14 9.81 -1.76
CA ALA A 497 -23.30 10.18 -2.89
C ALA A 497 -23.80 11.48 -3.54
N LYS A 498 -25.11 11.58 -3.78
CA LYS A 498 -25.76 12.80 -4.30
C LYS A 498 -25.58 14.00 -3.39
N GLY A 499 -25.78 13.83 -2.07
CA GLY A 499 -25.56 14.89 -1.10
C GLY A 499 -24.11 15.36 -1.06
N ALA A 500 -23.15 14.43 -1.21
CA ALA A 500 -21.73 14.78 -1.26
C ALA A 500 -21.38 15.61 -2.51
N GLN A 501 -21.92 15.26 -3.68
CA GLN A 501 -21.75 16.04 -4.91
C GLN A 501 -22.37 17.44 -4.79
N SER A 502 -23.58 17.54 -4.23
CA SER A 502 -24.27 18.83 -4.04
C SER A 502 -23.48 19.76 -3.11
N ILE A 503 -22.93 19.20 -2.02
CA ILE A 503 -22.06 19.94 -1.10
C ILE A 503 -20.76 20.35 -1.78
N ALA A 504 -20.14 19.47 -2.58
CA ALA A 504 -18.91 19.79 -3.31
C ALA A 504 -19.11 20.99 -4.24
N GLN A 505 -20.21 20.98 -4.99
CA GLN A 505 -20.58 22.07 -5.88
C GLN A 505 -20.82 23.37 -5.10
N ALA A 506 -21.59 23.32 -4.00
CA ALA A 506 -21.83 24.51 -3.17
C ALA A 506 -20.55 25.08 -2.54
N ILE A 507 -19.60 24.24 -2.14
CA ILE A 507 -18.27 24.69 -1.66
C ILE A 507 -17.54 25.44 -2.78
N MET A 508 -17.58 24.91 -4.01
CA MET A 508 -16.93 25.51 -5.16
C MET A 508 -17.56 26.85 -5.56
N ASP A 509 -18.89 26.87 -5.72
CA ASP A 509 -19.64 28.04 -6.17
C ASP A 509 -19.50 29.24 -5.22
N ASN A 510 -19.31 28.97 -3.92
CA ASN A 510 -19.17 30.01 -2.91
C ASN A 510 -17.70 30.33 -2.56
N GLY A 511 -16.71 29.71 -3.21
CA GLY A 511 -15.29 29.97 -2.93
C GLY A 511 -14.82 29.49 -1.55
N TYR A 512 -15.42 28.43 -1.00
CA TYR A 512 -15.13 27.93 0.35
C TYR A 512 -14.16 26.74 0.41
N GLN A 513 -13.40 26.48 -0.66
CA GLN A 513 -12.47 25.35 -0.77
C GLN A 513 -11.39 25.36 0.31
N ASP A 514 -11.02 26.53 0.83
CA ASP A 514 -10.03 26.67 1.91
C ASP A 514 -10.60 26.35 3.29
N LEU A 515 -11.93 26.42 3.45
CA LEU A 515 -12.62 26.17 4.72
C LEU A 515 -13.15 24.74 4.82
N PHE A 516 -13.64 24.20 3.69
CA PHE A 516 -14.39 22.95 3.66
C PHE A 516 -13.83 21.94 2.69
N LYS A 517 -14.18 20.68 2.97
CA LYS A 517 -14.02 19.58 2.03
C LYS A 517 -15.12 18.54 2.25
N VAL A 518 -15.35 17.70 1.27
CA VAL A 518 -16.36 16.64 1.29
C VAL A 518 -15.76 15.39 0.62
N PRO A 519 -15.96 14.18 1.16
CA PRO A 519 -15.35 12.98 0.59
C PRO A 519 -16.00 12.64 -0.75
N LYS A 520 -15.18 12.21 -1.73
CA LYS A 520 -15.69 11.47 -2.89
C LYS A 520 -16.34 10.17 -2.38
N LYS A 521 -17.51 9.84 -2.93
CA LYS A 521 -18.31 8.68 -2.53
C LYS A 521 -18.67 7.84 -3.73
N TYR A 522 -18.41 6.55 -3.62
CA TYR A 522 -18.63 5.56 -4.67
C TYR A 522 -19.46 4.40 -4.13
N ILE A 523 -20.30 3.83 -4.98
CA ILE A 523 -21.08 2.64 -4.69
C ILE A 523 -20.40 1.45 -5.35
N TYR A 524 -19.97 0.48 -4.55
CA TYR A 524 -19.43 -0.78 -5.06
C TYR A 524 -20.51 -1.85 -5.02
N PRO A 525 -20.91 -2.42 -6.17
CA PRO A 525 -21.86 -3.51 -6.24
C PRO A 525 -21.16 -4.82 -5.84
N LEU A 526 -21.79 -5.56 -4.94
CA LEU A 526 -21.31 -6.83 -4.44
C LEU A 526 -21.53 -7.93 -5.49
N PRO A 527 -20.63 -8.92 -5.58
CA PRO A 527 -20.82 -10.02 -6.52
C PRO A 527 -22.04 -10.88 -6.13
N ALA A 528 -22.68 -11.51 -7.13
CA ALA A 528 -23.84 -12.37 -6.91
C ALA A 528 -23.51 -13.55 -5.98
N LYS A 529 -22.27 -14.05 -6.07
CA LYS A 529 -21.71 -15.10 -5.21
C LYS A 529 -20.48 -14.57 -4.47
N PRO A 530 -20.25 -15.02 -3.23
CA PRO A 530 -21.08 -15.93 -2.44
C PRO A 530 -22.37 -15.25 -1.95
N ALA A 531 -23.47 -16.02 -1.98
CA ALA A 531 -24.79 -15.58 -1.54
C ALA A 531 -24.87 -15.57 0.01
N PRO A 532 -25.74 -14.75 0.61
CA PRO A 532 -26.09 -14.90 2.03
C PRO A 532 -26.69 -16.30 2.28
N SER A 533 -26.64 -16.80 3.52
CA SER A 533 -27.31 -18.07 3.84
C SER A 533 -28.83 -17.91 3.78
N SER A 534 -29.53 -18.96 3.33
CA SER A 534 -31.00 -19.01 3.23
C SER A 534 -31.73 -19.07 4.59
N SER A 535 -31.03 -18.86 5.70
CA SER A 535 -31.60 -18.81 7.04
C SER A 535 -32.54 -17.61 7.19
N SER A 536 -33.64 -17.80 7.93
CA SER A 536 -34.57 -16.71 8.26
C SER A 536 -33.82 -15.54 8.90
N GLY A 537 -34.10 -14.31 8.43
CA GLY A 537 -33.50 -13.07 8.93
C GLY A 537 -32.26 -12.58 8.17
N ASN A 538 -31.71 -13.33 7.21
CA ASN A 538 -30.64 -12.82 6.35
C ASN A 538 -31.20 -12.18 5.07
N HIS A 539 -30.80 -10.93 4.84
CA HIS A 539 -31.19 -10.12 3.69
C HIS A 539 -29.97 -9.88 2.82
N ARG A 540 -30.06 -10.24 1.53
CA ARG A 540 -28.99 -9.98 0.56
C ARG A 540 -28.68 -8.49 0.50
N LYS A 541 -27.45 -8.13 0.84
CA LYS A 541 -26.85 -6.85 0.47
C LYS A 541 -26.28 -6.94 -0.93
N ASN A 542 -26.54 -5.91 -1.71
CA ASN A 542 -26.15 -5.75 -3.11
C ASN A 542 -25.08 -4.66 -3.26
N PHE A 543 -24.93 -3.76 -2.29
CA PHE A 543 -24.02 -2.62 -2.41
C PHE A 543 -23.33 -2.27 -1.09
N VAL A 544 -22.09 -1.80 -1.19
CA VAL A 544 -21.39 -1.08 -0.11
C VAL A 544 -20.98 0.31 -0.59
N LEU A 545 -20.83 1.26 0.33
CA LEU A 545 -20.40 2.61 0.02
C LEU A 545 -18.92 2.77 0.35
N LEU A 546 -18.11 3.11 -0.65
CA LEU A 546 -16.77 3.64 -0.47
C LEU A 546 -16.84 5.15 -0.24
N SER A 547 -16.17 5.64 0.80
CA SER A 547 -16.08 7.07 1.12
C SER A 547 -14.63 7.41 1.37
N GLU A 548 -14.12 8.45 0.72
CA GLU A 548 -12.75 8.93 0.92
C GLU A 548 -12.46 9.21 2.42
N ASP A 549 -11.24 8.88 2.86
CA ASP A 549 -10.75 9.14 4.20
C ASP A 549 -10.32 10.60 4.37
N MET A 550 -11.21 11.39 4.97
CA MET A 550 -11.01 12.82 5.20
C MET A 550 -9.96 13.16 6.27
N ARG A 551 -9.31 12.16 6.89
CA ARG A 551 -8.29 12.34 7.93
C ARG A 551 -8.78 13.22 9.07
N ILE A 552 -9.96 12.90 9.60
CA ILE A 552 -10.62 13.67 10.67
C ILE A 552 -9.85 13.58 11.99
N VAL A 553 -9.88 14.66 12.80
CA VAL A 553 -9.25 14.67 14.12
C VAL A 553 -10.05 13.82 15.13
N LYS A 554 -9.41 13.41 16.23
CA LYS A 554 -10.06 12.62 17.29
C LYS A 554 -11.21 13.41 17.93
N ARG A 555 -12.23 12.71 18.45
CA ARG A 555 -13.49 13.31 18.96
C ARG A 555 -13.31 14.42 20.00
N ASN A 556 -12.39 14.28 20.95
CA ASN A 556 -12.18 15.30 22.00
C ASN A 556 -11.51 16.55 21.43
N LEU A 557 -10.44 16.38 20.67
CA LEU A 557 -9.79 17.47 19.94
C LEU A 557 -10.76 18.19 18.99
N ASN A 558 -11.64 17.46 18.31
CA ASN A 558 -12.67 18.06 17.47
C ASN A 558 -13.59 19.02 18.26
N LYS A 559 -14.02 18.63 19.47
CA LYS A 559 -14.83 19.50 20.35
C LYS A 559 -14.06 20.76 20.74
N GLU A 560 -12.79 20.64 21.08
CA GLU A 560 -11.92 21.77 21.43
C GLU A 560 -11.74 22.71 20.24
N MET A 561 -11.49 22.17 19.04
CA MET A 561 -11.35 22.98 17.84
C MET A 561 -12.64 23.73 17.49
N TYR A 562 -13.81 23.13 17.69
CA TYR A 562 -15.09 23.85 17.56
C TYR A 562 -15.21 25.03 18.55
N ARG A 563 -14.69 24.86 19.78
CA ARG A 563 -14.73 25.92 20.79
C ARG A 563 -13.76 27.05 20.50
N TYR A 564 -12.54 26.72 20.05
CA TYR A 564 -11.43 27.68 20.01
C TYR A 564 -10.98 28.11 18.61
N ARG A 565 -11.30 27.35 17.56
CA ARG A 565 -10.89 27.64 16.17
C ARG A 565 -12.02 28.04 15.24
N MET A 566 -13.28 27.88 15.67
CA MET A 566 -14.41 28.36 14.89
C MET A 566 -14.41 29.90 14.84
N THR A 567 -14.56 30.47 13.65
CA THR A 567 -14.57 31.94 13.43
C THR A 567 -15.88 32.37 12.76
N PRO A 568 -16.19 33.68 12.68
CA PRO A 568 -17.35 34.18 11.95
C PRO A 568 -17.39 33.71 10.49
N ILE A 569 -16.23 33.68 9.83
CA ILE A 569 -16.11 33.21 8.43
C ILE A 569 -16.59 31.76 8.30
N HIS A 570 -16.13 30.87 9.20
CA HIS A 570 -16.60 29.48 9.19
C HIS A 570 -18.10 29.39 9.43
N LEU A 571 -18.64 30.13 10.41
CA LEU A 571 -20.06 30.08 10.74
C LEU A 571 -20.94 30.62 9.60
N ASN A 572 -20.55 31.73 8.95
CA ASN A 572 -21.25 32.25 7.78
C ASN A 572 -21.31 31.22 6.66
N ALA A 573 -20.16 30.59 6.38
CA ALA A 573 -20.03 29.61 5.30
C ALA A 573 -20.79 28.30 5.62
N ILE A 574 -20.77 27.83 6.87
CA ILE A 574 -21.60 26.71 7.36
C ILE A 574 -23.09 27.06 7.19
N TYR A 575 -23.51 28.23 7.66
CA TYR A 575 -24.92 28.66 7.59
C TYR A 575 -25.41 28.68 6.15
N LYS A 576 -24.62 29.27 5.24
CA LYS A 576 -24.94 29.36 3.82
C LYS A 576 -25.14 27.97 3.20
N ILE A 577 -24.12 27.10 3.23
CA ILE A 577 -24.20 25.77 2.62
C ILE A 577 -25.34 24.94 3.22
N VAL A 578 -25.46 24.92 4.56
CA VAL A 578 -26.48 24.10 5.25
C VAL A 578 -27.89 24.60 4.97
N SER A 579 -28.10 25.91 4.88
CA SER A 579 -29.40 26.50 4.55
C SER A 579 -29.77 26.27 3.10
N ASP A 580 -28.85 26.51 2.16
CA ASP A 580 -29.07 26.37 0.72
C ASP A 580 -29.41 24.92 0.33
N LEU A 581 -28.74 23.96 0.97
CA LEU A 581 -28.87 22.54 0.63
C LEU A 581 -29.76 21.77 1.62
N GLY A 582 -30.34 22.39 2.64
CA GLY A 582 -31.22 21.72 3.61
C GLY A 582 -30.55 20.53 4.31
N LEU A 583 -29.35 20.71 4.88
CA LEU A 583 -28.50 19.63 5.41
C LEU A 583 -28.80 19.31 6.89
N VAL A 584 -29.88 18.57 7.16
CA VAL A 584 -30.41 18.35 8.53
C VAL A 584 -29.49 17.48 9.40
N ASP A 585 -28.71 16.57 8.79
CA ASP A 585 -27.76 15.70 9.49
C ASP A 585 -26.34 16.28 9.60
N SER A 586 -26.02 17.36 8.89
CA SER A 586 -24.67 17.95 8.91
C SER A 586 -24.40 18.77 10.19
N LEU A 587 -25.44 19.23 10.89
CA LEU A 587 -25.34 20.02 12.13
C LEU A 587 -24.96 19.24 13.39
N PHE A 588 -24.31 18.09 13.23
CA PHE A 588 -23.62 17.40 14.31
C PHE A 588 -22.12 17.57 14.12
N ILE A 589 -21.38 17.92 15.18
CA ILE A 589 -19.92 18.13 15.08
C ILE A 589 -19.14 16.88 14.62
N HIS A 590 -19.75 15.69 14.70
CA HIS A 590 -19.17 14.44 14.19
C HIS A 590 -19.52 14.14 12.72
N ASN A 591 -20.49 14.87 12.15
CA ASN A 591 -20.83 14.84 10.73
C ASN A 591 -20.19 16.01 9.96
N LEU A 592 -19.71 17.04 10.67
CA LEU A 592 -18.84 18.11 10.16
C LEU A 592 -17.56 18.26 11.02
N PRO A 593 -16.73 17.22 11.21
CA PRO A 593 -15.52 17.32 12.04
C PRO A 593 -14.42 18.15 11.37
N TRP A 594 -13.52 18.69 12.18
CA TRP A 594 -12.23 19.18 11.69
C TRP A 594 -11.37 18.02 11.18
N ALA A 595 -10.63 18.28 10.11
CA ALA A 595 -9.61 17.41 9.55
C ALA A 595 -8.20 17.88 9.96
N LYS A 596 -7.23 16.97 9.83
CA LYS A 596 -5.82 17.22 10.18
C LYS A 596 -5.16 18.35 9.36
N ASP A 597 -5.71 18.68 8.21
CA ASP A 597 -5.28 19.80 7.36
C ASP A 597 -5.91 21.14 7.75
N GLY A 598 -6.71 21.18 8.83
CA GLY A 598 -7.34 22.41 9.30
C GLY A 598 -8.63 22.77 8.58
N LYS A 599 -9.18 21.94 7.69
CA LYS A 599 -10.50 22.16 7.06
C LYS A 599 -11.61 21.45 7.84
N LEU A 600 -12.86 21.87 7.66
CA LEU A 600 -14.05 21.16 8.13
C LEU A 600 -14.55 20.18 7.05
N ALA A 601 -14.83 18.93 7.43
CA ALA A 601 -15.18 17.86 6.48
C ALA A 601 -16.65 17.42 6.60
N PHE A 602 -17.45 17.54 5.54
CA PHE A 602 -18.84 17.03 5.51
C PHE A 602 -18.86 15.51 5.32
N VAL A 603 -18.84 14.72 6.40
CA VAL A 603 -18.67 13.24 6.31
C VAL A 603 -19.97 12.46 6.14
N ASP A 604 -21.07 12.95 6.73
CA ASP A 604 -22.41 12.40 6.51
C ASP A 604 -23.25 13.40 5.73
N THR A 605 -23.88 12.90 4.66
CA THR A 605 -24.45 13.70 3.58
C THR A 605 -25.76 13.07 3.10
N GLU A 606 -26.42 12.29 3.97
CA GLU A 606 -27.63 11.54 3.61
C GLU A 606 -28.82 12.48 3.51
N LYS A 607 -29.01 13.34 4.53
CA LYS A 607 -30.21 14.16 4.70
C LYS A 607 -30.00 15.57 4.14
N HIS A 608 -30.09 15.68 2.83
CA HIS A 608 -30.05 16.93 2.06
C HIS A 608 -31.43 17.25 1.45
N HIS A 609 -31.63 18.51 1.07
CA HIS A 609 -32.89 19.10 0.62
C HIS A 609 -34.05 18.87 1.59
N MET A 610 -33.76 18.93 2.88
CA MET A 610 -34.73 18.79 3.95
C MET A 610 -34.75 20.07 4.79
N TRP A 611 -35.93 20.68 4.91
CA TRP A 611 -36.16 21.87 5.72
C TRP A 611 -37.34 21.65 6.66
N PRO A 612 -37.40 22.35 7.81
CA PRO A 612 -36.41 23.31 8.32
C PRO A 612 -35.18 22.63 8.92
N VAL A 613 -34.06 23.36 8.92
CA VAL A 613 -32.80 22.88 9.50
C VAL A 613 -32.65 23.33 10.96
N ALA A 614 -32.30 22.40 11.85
CA ALA A 614 -32.23 22.65 13.30
C ALA A 614 -30.90 23.28 13.75
N PHE A 615 -30.66 24.55 13.38
CA PHE A 615 -29.40 25.29 13.64
C PHE A 615 -28.96 25.36 15.11
N GLN A 616 -29.88 25.19 16.06
CA GLN A 616 -29.60 25.28 17.50
C GLN A 616 -28.60 24.21 18.02
N ARG A 617 -28.38 23.13 17.26
CA ARG A 617 -27.54 21.99 17.70
C ARG A 617 -26.06 22.33 17.91
N TYR A 618 -25.52 23.36 17.25
CA TYR A 618 -24.11 23.74 17.38
C TYR A 618 -23.77 24.60 18.59
N LEU A 619 -24.74 25.35 19.13
CA LEU A 619 -24.46 26.38 20.15
C LEU A 619 -23.61 25.87 21.31
N LYS A 620 -23.90 24.67 21.82
CA LYS A 620 -23.18 24.09 22.97
C LYS A 620 -21.69 23.79 22.74
N TYR A 621 -21.24 23.80 21.48
CA TYR A 621 -19.85 23.53 21.10
C TYR A 621 -19.04 24.80 20.80
N LEU A 622 -19.71 25.94 20.65
CA LEU A 622 -19.09 27.21 20.27
C LEU A 622 -18.65 28.01 21.51
N SER A 623 -17.63 28.86 21.35
CA SER A 623 -17.29 29.89 22.35
C SER A 623 -18.43 30.90 22.52
N PRO A 624 -18.50 31.64 23.65
CA PRO A 624 -19.57 32.61 23.89
C PRO A 624 -19.75 33.64 22.75
N GLY A 625 -18.65 34.20 22.23
CA GLY A 625 -18.71 35.13 21.10
C GLY A 625 -19.23 34.48 19.82
N MET A 626 -18.82 33.24 19.52
CA MET A 626 -19.31 32.50 18.36
C MET A 626 -20.77 32.04 18.52
N GLN A 627 -21.24 31.81 19.75
CA GLN A 627 -22.66 31.56 20.01
C GLN A 627 -23.52 32.79 19.69
N GLN A 628 -23.06 33.98 20.08
CA GLN A 628 -23.75 35.23 19.75
C GLN A 628 -23.82 35.43 18.24
N HIS A 629 -22.68 35.29 17.54
CA HIS A 629 -22.62 35.37 16.08
C HIS A 629 -23.57 34.37 15.40
N TRP A 630 -23.60 33.13 15.86
CA TRP A 630 -24.50 32.10 15.33
C TRP A 630 -25.98 32.41 15.55
N ARG A 631 -26.35 32.98 16.71
CA ARG A 631 -27.73 33.42 16.95
C ARG A 631 -28.13 34.54 15.99
N LEU A 632 -27.24 35.49 15.72
CA LEU A 632 -27.50 36.57 14.77
C LEU A 632 -27.75 36.01 13.36
N LEU A 633 -26.93 35.07 12.89
CA LEU A 633 -27.15 34.37 11.61
C LEU A 633 -28.54 33.72 11.52
N ILE A 634 -28.98 33.06 12.59
CA ILE A 634 -30.30 32.41 12.65
C ILE A 634 -31.43 33.45 12.62
N THR A 635 -31.31 34.51 13.42
CA THR A 635 -32.34 35.56 13.53
C THR A 635 -32.50 36.35 12.23
N HIS A 636 -31.38 36.71 11.59
CA HIS A 636 -31.36 37.51 10.36
C HIS A 636 -31.45 36.68 9.08
N GLN A 637 -31.54 35.36 9.20
CA GLN A 637 -31.59 34.42 8.07
C GLN A 637 -30.41 34.56 7.08
N GLY A 638 -29.24 34.99 7.56
CA GLY A 638 -28.07 35.20 6.71
C GLY A 638 -26.97 36.07 7.33
N PRO A 639 -25.81 36.17 6.66
CA PRO A 639 -24.64 36.90 7.14
C PRO A 639 -24.69 38.43 6.98
N ASN A 640 -25.76 38.98 6.40
CA ASN A 640 -25.91 40.41 6.14
C ASN A 640 -26.58 41.11 7.34
N PHE A 641 -25.83 41.34 8.41
CA PHE A 641 -26.26 42.14 9.57
C PHE A 641 -25.18 43.08 10.07
#